data_AF-D6KGV0-F1
#
_entry.id   AF-D6KGV0-F1
#
_cell.length_a   1.000
_cell.length_b   1.000
_cell.length_c   1.000
_cell.angle_alpha   90.00
_cell.angle_beta   90.00
_cell.angle_gamma   90.00
#
_symmetry.space_group_name_H-M   'P 1'
#
loop_
_entity.id
_entity.type
_entity.pdbx_description
1 polymer ?
#
loop_
_entity_poly.entity_id
_entity_poly.type
_entity_poly.pdbx_seq_one_letter_code
_entity_poly.pdbx_strand_id
1 'polypeptide(L)'
;MTPQKPQTQESADVPPQKRGGTVSNLDREGAPVGARPIAGLKAGWYFNPATRMLLHRASKDSPALPVGVVPVVLGRITYRMSDRRHTRIAYQIQTEEGPRIVSAEEVLDGTWADRAGLRRPVTPDARHAYATIFGEDVMEAGEIPALPVKDAYGGLTLPDAYAQEFGYLRVRELDQEAARAAWQRIMTLATFAPRTTLVMSAMFAGPLVSSLHGVPAHILNLTGGGQIGKSSVQQIMCALMGDPEKGTTKLFGAMDYTNLSLPEMLIQVRYLPLCREETSSAAMSLPELEKLFSRIVAGGQRGRLGKGNTLVQSVGTWHSIFITSSNETLLRQGQVESLASRLLQLDGPFFTAASATAEAFDLAMRFHGWPLAWAKDAGFFGAERVAVWRELHAEIVGRLATEEVRNAGGIPLTLARIVGAWCVGAYMLAELLGMPELGAMAEEDARRELPRILGEAIEHHLTPGQILWEKVAGAIVQEPASWVQSTVLSPESWAVQEFKPRRVLGYYHQGQVYVYVSTLAELVKAGGIDSPVPGLQELKRRGVLKTTEKAKLASKHATRELRDALPGRAYIFDPKAAQDAFADRETPPQVTPDQAPVPGDDSATVAAENRAMAAYRNPVVAAQAPADGVAASRRHDVTSPVQAPPRPTTPPRIVFPEAAEHVTDRSFASLSARATGRTLSATRFGVLGNGVLHLPNCEPVKVPVPASVDDVPALVAAYGLKTLWVHQEAMEAMGLPTFEERRELGMAQERAAKGLPEDQSVKPPGAMNPVAHPWVIPGDGSPVAEVFPAGLTAWMTLKLADDTARDSRVIVAVPAYEHRFDKAKQPGRGGWGGAETPAVLLDALMVYLLSTLHGTQASPKVVPYYQGPNQTGEDFAGGKGKTEFLCRAVRDAAVPPAAQGLRMVPLMVPQQWHREPTEAERAAGWLHRYDKTAAWLGAYGPTKLGIGEPTHGGEGTVFDKGLAGYWRLADVPGTGLPGLPEFQFREMPEGGYWLPTPSVELLMDVYRDWTPRVLESWHWETSRAALSGMYKLMSTSRNRIVAAMEDGRPGAKWAKQVHGRIYQSFRGYLSRKEHKTDHATGGDFTKDVYFRPDWAHMLIAHATANLYRGLKKFAEQDGRHPLSVYVDAATYASNEGDPMAAKPASMEIGTGGRQWSIEGQAPMAELLELLDDPGHKTGAHGALDRYLSERGE
;
A
#
# COMPACT_ATOMS: atom_id res chain seq x y z
N MET A 1 -40.93 -42.27 -50.05
CA MET A 1 -41.61 -41.02 -49.67
C MET A 1 -40.72 -40.30 -48.69
N THR A 2 -40.39 -39.04 -48.93
CA THR A 2 -39.32 -38.32 -48.21
C THR A 2 -39.93 -37.15 -47.43
N PRO A 3 -39.69 -37.01 -46.12
CA PRO A 3 -40.35 -35.99 -45.30
C PRO A 3 -39.76 -34.59 -45.51
N GLN A 4 -40.61 -33.57 -45.36
CA GLN A 4 -40.24 -32.15 -45.48
C GLN A 4 -39.60 -31.59 -44.19
N LYS A 5 -38.88 -30.48 -44.32
CA LYS A 5 -38.47 -29.60 -43.21
C LYS A 5 -39.31 -28.30 -43.22
N PRO A 6 -39.40 -27.58 -42.08
CA PRO A 6 -40.52 -26.66 -41.82
C PRO A 6 -40.33 -25.22 -42.36
N GLN A 7 -41.43 -24.47 -42.36
CA GLN A 7 -41.50 -23.04 -42.64
C GLN A 7 -41.37 -22.19 -41.35
N THR A 8 -41.10 -20.90 -41.51
CA THR A 8 -41.23 -19.86 -40.47
C THR A 8 -41.73 -18.58 -41.16
N GLN A 9 -42.52 -17.75 -40.48
CA GLN A 9 -43.31 -16.69 -41.12
C GLN A 9 -42.56 -15.36 -41.33
N GLU A 10 -42.78 -14.83 -42.53
CA GLU A 10 -42.95 -13.41 -42.93
C GLU A 10 -42.28 -12.26 -42.14
N SER A 11 -41.53 -11.47 -42.90
CA SER A 11 -41.30 -10.02 -42.70
C SER A 11 -41.39 -9.36 -44.08
N ALA A 12 -42.00 -8.18 -44.18
CA ALA A 12 -42.52 -7.64 -45.45
C ALA A 12 -41.51 -6.87 -46.31
N ASP A 13 -41.84 -6.75 -47.61
CA ASP A 13 -40.96 -6.27 -48.69
C ASP A 13 -40.41 -4.83 -48.54
N VAL A 14 -39.20 -4.64 -49.07
CA VAL A 14 -38.68 -3.34 -49.50
C VAL A 14 -38.46 -3.37 -51.03
N PRO A 15 -39.15 -2.53 -51.82
CA PRO A 15 -39.05 -2.57 -53.27
C PRO A 15 -37.73 -1.97 -53.79
N PRO A 16 -37.17 -2.46 -54.91
CA PRO A 16 -35.90 -1.99 -55.47
C PRO A 16 -36.08 -0.79 -56.43
N GLN A 17 -35.04 0.03 -56.63
CA GLN A 17 -34.70 0.56 -57.98
C GLN A 17 -33.35 1.29 -58.14
N LYS A 18 -32.74 1.02 -59.31
CA LYS A 18 -31.92 1.89 -60.19
C LYS A 18 -30.57 2.46 -59.75
N ARG A 19 -29.67 2.53 -60.75
CA ARG A 19 -28.41 3.27 -60.79
C ARG A 19 -28.64 4.68 -61.37
N GLY A 20 -27.83 5.64 -60.94
CA GLY A 20 -27.45 6.83 -61.72
C GLY A 20 -28.32 8.07 -61.54
N GLY A 21 -27.70 9.16 -61.06
CA GLY A 21 -28.33 10.48 -60.94
C GLY A 21 -27.72 11.32 -59.81
N THR A 22 -26.80 12.22 -60.14
CA THR A 22 -26.26 13.20 -59.19
C THR A 22 -27.28 14.32 -58.98
N VAL A 23 -27.76 14.51 -57.74
CA VAL A 23 -28.63 15.65 -57.35
C VAL A 23 -28.06 16.29 -56.09
N SER A 24 -28.09 17.63 -56.03
CA SER A 24 -27.37 18.43 -55.05
C SER A 24 -28.17 18.68 -53.76
N ASN A 25 -27.78 18.02 -52.66
CA ASN A 25 -28.27 18.32 -51.31
C ASN A 25 -27.49 19.48 -50.66
N LEU A 26 -27.49 20.63 -51.32
CA LEU A 26 -26.91 21.89 -50.82
C LEU A 26 -27.96 22.98 -50.87
N ASP A 27 -28.09 23.73 -49.77
CA ASP A 27 -28.87 24.97 -49.74
C ASP A 27 -28.18 26.07 -50.57
N ARG A 28 -28.90 27.17 -50.86
CA ARG A 28 -28.47 28.24 -51.80
C ARG A 28 -27.10 28.88 -51.52
N GLU A 29 -26.56 28.73 -50.32
CA GLU A 29 -25.24 29.25 -49.92
C GLU A 29 -24.11 28.19 -49.97
N GLY A 30 -24.41 26.98 -50.42
CA GLY A 30 -23.44 25.89 -50.58
C GLY A 30 -23.08 25.17 -49.28
N ALA A 31 -23.93 25.26 -48.25
CA ALA A 31 -23.90 24.45 -47.04
C ALA A 31 -24.79 23.19 -47.18
N PRO A 32 -24.54 22.09 -46.43
CA PRO A 32 -25.43 20.95 -46.38
C PRO A 32 -26.79 21.33 -45.77
N VAL A 33 -27.88 20.75 -46.27
CA VAL A 33 -29.25 21.10 -45.87
C VAL A 33 -29.42 21.01 -44.35
N GLY A 34 -29.88 22.11 -43.73
CA GLY A 34 -30.09 22.21 -42.28
C GLY A 34 -28.81 22.22 -41.41
N ALA A 35 -27.62 22.41 -42.00
CA ALA A 35 -26.36 22.49 -41.27
C ALA A 35 -25.69 23.87 -41.39
N ARG A 36 -25.30 24.47 -40.27
CA ARG A 36 -24.58 25.76 -40.23
C ARG A 36 -23.05 25.54 -40.27
N PRO A 37 -22.26 26.46 -40.85
CA PRO A 37 -20.80 26.43 -40.70
C PRO A 37 -20.40 26.62 -39.22
N ILE A 38 -19.25 26.06 -38.84
CA ILE A 38 -18.71 26.17 -37.47
C ILE A 38 -17.69 27.31 -37.41
N ALA A 39 -17.85 28.21 -36.45
CA ALA A 39 -16.95 29.36 -36.27
C ALA A 39 -15.52 28.94 -35.86
N GLY A 40 -14.52 29.72 -36.28
CA GLY A 40 -13.10 29.49 -35.96
C GLY A 40 -12.41 28.39 -36.77
N LEU A 41 -13.14 27.61 -37.59
CA LEU A 41 -12.59 26.50 -38.37
C LEU A 41 -12.31 26.83 -39.84
N LYS A 42 -11.55 25.94 -40.48
CA LYS A 42 -11.31 25.96 -41.93
C LYS A 42 -12.64 25.77 -42.68
N ALA A 43 -12.79 26.43 -43.83
CA ALA A 43 -13.96 26.26 -44.68
C ALA A 43 -14.15 24.79 -45.08
N GLY A 44 -15.33 24.22 -44.78
CA GLY A 44 -15.64 22.81 -45.00
C GLY A 44 -16.27 22.10 -43.79
N TRP A 45 -16.18 22.68 -42.59
CA TRP A 45 -16.80 22.15 -41.36
C TRP A 45 -18.20 22.72 -41.09
N TYR A 46 -19.17 21.84 -40.85
CA TYR A 46 -20.57 22.19 -40.58
C TYR A 46 -21.12 21.37 -39.40
N PHE A 47 -22.12 21.93 -38.70
CA PHE A 47 -22.88 21.28 -37.65
C PHE A 47 -24.38 21.35 -37.98
N ASN A 48 -25.07 20.21 -37.92
CA ASN A 48 -26.52 20.12 -38.07
C ASN A 48 -27.15 20.07 -36.66
N PRO A 49 -27.85 21.13 -36.20
CA PRO A 49 -28.37 21.17 -34.82
C PRO A 49 -29.44 20.12 -34.52
N ALA A 50 -30.30 19.80 -35.50
CA ALA A 50 -31.42 18.87 -35.32
C ALA A 50 -30.99 17.40 -35.13
N THR A 51 -29.82 17.02 -35.65
CA THR A 51 -29.23 15.67 -35.49
C THR A 51 -27.97 15.67 -34.63
N ARG A 52 -27.54 16.85 -34.16
CA ARG A 52 -26.24 17.15 -33.54
C ARG A 52 -25.03 16.53 -34.26
N MET A 53 -25.13 16.35 -35.58
CA MET A 53 -24.09 15.74 -36.42
C MET A 53 -23.06 16.77 -36.88
N LEU A 54 -21.77 16.46 -36.69
CA LEU A 54 -20.67 17.15 -37.36
C LEU A 54 -20.48 16.59 -38.77
N LEU A 55 -20.37 17.48 -39.75
CA LEU A 55 -20.16 17.18 -41.15
C LEU A 55 -18.87 17.86 -41.65
N HIS A 56 -18.08 17.16 -42.46
CA HIS A 56 -16.89 17.73 -43.09
C HIS A 56 -16.90 17.52 -44.60
N ARG A 57 -16.57 18.57 -45.36
CA ARG A 57 -16.46 18.58 -46.82
C ARG A 57 -15.04 18.97 -47.25
N ALA A 58 -14.35 18.09 -47.96
CA ALA A 58 -12.94 18.25 -48.33
C ALA A 58 -12.67 19.25 -49.48
N SER A 59 -13.62 19.44 -50.41
CA SER A 59 -13.57 20.46 -51.48
C SER A 59 -14.97 20.96 -51.78
N LYS A 60 -15.11 22.12 -52.44
CA LYS A 60 -16.43 22.75 -52.71
C LYS A 60 -17.43 21.77 -53.35
N ASP A 61 -16.95 20.92 -54.25
CA ASP A 61 -17.72 19.98 -55.06
C ASP A 61 -17.78 18.56 -54.46
N SER A 62 -17.12 18.31 -53.32
CA SER A 62 -17.25 17.05 -52.57
C SER A 62 -18.58 16.99 -51.81
N PRO A 63 -19.16 15.79 -51.61
CA PRO A 63 -20.22 15.62 -50.61
C PRO A 63 -19.69 15.92 -49.21
N ALA A 64 -20.55 16.45 -48.34
CA ALA A 64 -20.24 16.57 -46.91
C ALA A 64 -20.46 15.20 -46.23
N LEU A 65 -19.43 14.70 -45.56
CA LEU A 65 -19.43 13.38 -44.92
C LEU A 65 -19.64 13.51 -43.40
N PRO A 66 -20.38 12.59 -42.75
CA PRO A 66 -20.54 12.59 -41.30
C PRO A 66 -19.22 12.24 -40.61
N VAL A 67 -18.87 13.05 -39.61
CA VAL A 67 -17.70 12.85 -38.74
C VAL A 67 -18.12 12.18 -37.43
N GLY A 68 -19.30 12.53 -36.90
CA GLY A 68 -19.93 11.92 -35.73
C GLY A 68 -20.86 12.89 -35.00
N VAL A 69 -21.60 12.37 -34.02
CA VAL A 69 -22.58 13.14 -33.23
C VAL A 69 -21.90 13.80 -32.01
N VAL A 70 -22.31 15.02 -31.67
CA VAL A 70 -21.89 15.72 -30.44
C VAL A 70 -22.92 15.47 -29.33
N PRO A 71 -22.54 14.85 -28.19
CA PRO A 71 -23.37 14.79 -26.99
C PRO A 71 -23.90 16.16 -26.55
N VAL A 72 -25.05 16.20 -25.86
CA VAL A 72 -25.58 17.43 -25.25
C VAL A 72 -24.90 17.66 -23.91
N VAL A 73 -24.48 18.90 -23.62
CA VAL A 73 -24.09 19.30 -22.25
C VAL A 73 -25.34 19.62 -21.44
N LEU A 74 -25.51 18.90 -20.33
CA LEU A 74 -26.61 19.08 -19.37
C LEU A 74 -26.32 20.22 -18.37
N GLY A 75 -25.04 20.46 -18.08
CA GLY A 75 -24.63 21.53 -17.16
C GLY A 75 -23.13 21.63 -16.93
N ARG A 76 -22.71 22.80 -16.46
CA ARG A 76 -21.35 23.11 -16.05
C ARG A 76 -21.15 22.74 -14.58
N ILE A 77 -20.38 21.69 -14.34
CA ILE A 77 -20.05 21.20 -13.01
C ILE A 77 -18.93 22.08 -12.42
N THR A 78 -19.18 22.68 -11.25
CA THR A 78 -18.20 23.53 -10.56
C THR A 78 -17.76 22.95 -9.22
N TYR A 79 -16.43 22.99 -9.00
CA TYR A 79 -15.82 22.64 -7.73
C TYR A 79 -15.49 23.93 -6.98
N ARG A 80 -16.51 24.48 -6.32
CA ARG A 80 -16.43 25.68 -5.47
C ARG A 80 -15.71 25.35 -4.15
N MET A 81 -14.77 26.21 -3.78
CA MET A 81 -14.14 26.20 -2.44
C MET A 81 -15.02 26.94 -1.42
N SER A 82 -14.63 26.87 -0.14
CA SER A 82 -15.32 27.58 0.95
C SER A 82 -15.22 29.12 0.87
N ASP A 83 -14.25 29.65 0.11
CA ASP A 83 -14.17 31.07 -0.27
C ASP A 83 -14.95 31.39 -1.58
N ARG A 84 -15.79 30.45 -2.03
CA ARG A 84 -16.58 30.46 -3.27
C ARG A 84 -15.76 30.49 -4.58
N ARG A 85 -14.43 30.37 -4.55
CA ARG A 85 -13.61 30.31 -5.78
C ARG A 85 -13.74 28.96 -6.50
N HIS A 86 -13.68 28.98 -7.83
CA HIS A 86 -13.63 27.77 -8.65
C HIS A 86 -12.21 27.18 -8.66
N THR A 87 -12.08 25.87 -8.40
CA THR A 87 -10.79 25.15 -8.45
C THR A 87 -10.68 24.16 -9.59
N ARG A 88 -11.81 23.65 -10.07
CA ARG A 88 -11.93 22.81 -11.26
C ARG A 88 -13.26 23.13 -11.92
N ILE A 89 -13.29 23.00 -13.24
CA ILE A 89 -14.51 22.99 -14.05
C ILE A 89 -14.57 21.63 -14.74
N ALA A 90 -15.75 21.04 -14.74
CA ALA A 90 -16.11 19.88 -15.55
C ALA A 90 -17.47 20.14 -16.19
N TYR A 91 -17.91 19.24 -17.05
CA TYR A 91 -19.20 19.31 -17.72
C TYR A 91 -19.93 17.98 -17.55
N GLN A 92 -21.24 18.04 -17.41
CA GLN A 92 -22.10 16.87 -17.44
C GLN A 92 -22.61 16.71 -18.88
N ILE A 93 -22.36 15.57 -19.51
CA ILE A 93 -22.85 15.26 -20.86
C ILE A 93 -23.88 14.12 -20.81
N GLN A 94 -24.86 14.16 -21.70
CA GLN A 94 -25.80 13.07 -21.90
C GLN A 94 -25.18 11.98 -22.78
N THR A 95 -25.22 10.72 -22.33
CA THR A 95 -24.89 9.55 -23.17
C THR A 95 -26.11 8.60 -23.22
N GLU A 96 -26.03 7.53 -24.03
CA GLU A 96 -27.08 6.49 -24.07
C GLU A 96 -27.25 5.80 -22.71
N GLU A 97 -26.17 5.69 -21.93
CA GLU A 97 -26.18 5.13 -20.57
C GLU A 97 -26.50 6.17 -19.47
N GLY A 98 -27.06 7.33 -19.85
CA GLY A 98 -27.39 8.44 -18.94
C GLY A 98 -26.27 9.49 -18.78
N PRO A 99 -26.38 10.39 -17.81
CA PRO A 99 -25.39 11.46 -17.59
C PRO A 99 -23.98 10.93 -17.27
N ARG A 100 -22.95 11.59 -17.80
CA ARG A 100 -21.53 11.31 -17.52
C ARG A 100 -20.75 12.61 -17.31
N ILE A 101 -19.78 12.60 -16.40
CA ILE A 101 -18.87 13.72 -16.14
C ILE A 101 -17.70 13.66 -17.14
N VAL A 102 -17.34 14.79 -17.76
CA VAL A 102 -16.12 15.00 -18.56
C VAL A 102 -15.41 16.28 -18.09
N SER A 103 -14.09 16.30 -18.07
CA SER A 103 -13.33 17.53 -17.78
C SER A 103 -13.06 18.36 -19.04
N ALA A 104 -12.73 19.64 -18.87
CA ALA A 104 -12.44 20.53 -20.00
C ALA A 104 -11.23 20.08 -20.84
N GLU A 105 -10.24 19.42 -20.24
CA GLU A 105 -9.10 18.82 -20.96
C GLU A 105 -9.55 17.63 -21.83
N GLU A 106 -10.43 16.76 -21.31
CA GLU A 106 -10.98 15.63 -22.05
C GLU A 106 -11.87 16.05 -23.23
N VAL A 107 -12.56 17.19 -23.11
CA VAL A 107 -13.30 17.83 -24.21
C VAL A 107 -12.35 18.29 -25.33
N LEU A 108 -11.24 18.94 -24.98
CA LEU A 108 -10.26 19.48 -25.93
C LEU A 108 -9.41 18.39 -26.61
N ASP A 109 -9.04 17.32 -25.91
CA ASP A 109 -8.19 16.25 -26.44
C ASP A 109 -8.97 15.11 -27.13
N GLY A 110 -10.30 15.05 -26.93
CA GLY A 110 -11.21 14.09 -27.54
C GLY A 110 -11.47 12.81 -26.74
N THR A 111 -10.87 12.61 -25.57
CA THR A 111 -11.13 11.43 -24.70
C THR A 111 -12.56 11.38 -24.16
N TRP A 112 -13.31 12.49 -24.18
CA TRP A 112 -14.74 12.51 -23.83
C TRP A 112 -15.55 11.43 -24.59
N ALA A 113 -15.14 11.10 -25.81
CA ALA A 113 -15.80 10.11 -26.66
C ALA A 113 -15.73 8.70 -26.06
N ASP A 114 -14.63 8.36 -25.40
CA ASP A 114 -14.42 7.07 -24.73
C ASP A 114 -15.42 6.89 -23.55
N ARG A 115 -15.88 8.00 -22.93
CA ARG A 115 -16.94 7.99 -21.89
C ARG A 115 -18.37 7.96 -22.46
N ALA A 116 -18.54 8.15 -23.76
CA ALA A 116 -19.82 8.21 -24.45
C ALA A 116 -20.06 7.01 -25.39
N GLY A 117 -19.14 6.04 -25.45
CA GLY A 117 -19.20 4.92 -26.41
C GLY A 117 -18.91 5.33 -27.86
N LEU A 118 -18.42 6.54 -28.10
CA LEU A 118 -18.28 7.14 -29.42
C LEU A 118 -16.84 7.07 -29.95
N ARG A 119 -16.69 7.14 -31.27
CA ARG A 119 -15.38 7.08 -31.93
C ARG A 119 -14.59 8.37 -31.69
N ARG A 120 -13.49 8.27 -30.93
CA ARG A 120 -12.61 9.40 -30.60
C ARG A 120 -12.13 10.21 -31.84
N PRO A 121 -12.25 11.56 -31.83
CA PRO A 121 -11.76 12.41 -32.92
C PRO A 121 -10.22 12.40 -33.03
N VAL A 122 -9.72 11.86 -34.14
CA VAL A 122 -8.29 11.64 -34.37
C VAL A 122 -7.53 12.90 -34.83
N THR A 123 -8.11 13.75 -35.69
CA THR A 123 -7.43 14.93 -36.24
C THR A 123 -7.60 16.18 -35.37
N PRO A 124 -6.66 17.15 -35.40
CA PRO A 124 -6.78 18.41 -34.66
C PRO A 124 -8.04 19.21 -35.03
N ASP A 125 -8.33 19.34 -36.34
CA ASP A 125 -9.50 20.05 -36.84
C ASP A 125 -10.82 19.43 -36.32
N ALA A 126 -10.90 18.09 -36.24
CA ALA A 126 -12.07 17.40 -35.70
C ALA A 126 -12.23 17.64 -34.19
N ARG A 127 -11.13 17.59 -33.41
CA ARG A 127 -11.17 17.90 -31.97
C ARG A 127 -11.63 19.33 -31.72
N HIS A 128 -11.14 20.27 -32.50
CA HIS A 128 -11.57 21.66 -32.46
C HIS A 128 -13.06 21.79 -32.80
N ALA A 129 -13.56 21.08 -33.83
CA ALA A 129 -14.99 21.07 -34.18
C ALA A 129 -15.89 20.59 -33.03
N TYR A 130 -15.53 19.48 -32.37
CA TYR A 130 -16.23 19.03 -31.17
C TYR A 130 -16.14 20.05 -30.04
N ALA A 131 -14.94 20.57 -29.75
CA ALA A 131 -14.72 21.53 -28.66
C ALA A 131 -15.47 22.86 -28.86
N THR A 132 -15.65 23.34 -30.10
CA THR A 132 -16.45 24.55 -30.38
C THR A 132 -17.93 24.31 -30.06
N ILE A 133 -18.54 23.21 -30.52
CA ILE A 133 -19.95 22.91 -30.22
C ILE A 133 -20.16 22.65 -28.72
N PHE A 134 -19.23 21.94 -28.06
CA PHE A 134 -19.24 21.83 -26.60
C PHE A 134 -19.12 23.20 -25.91
N GLY A 135 -18.34 24.13 -26.46
CA GLY A 135 -18.21 25.50 -25.97
C GLY A 135 -19.49 26.32 -26.13
N GLU A 136 -20.22 26.15 -27.23
CA GLU A 136 -21.54 26.77 -27.46
C GLU A 136 -22.56 26.24 -26.44
N ASP A 137 -22.74 24.92 -26.33
CA ASP A 137 -23.59 24.29 -25.31
C ASP A 137 -23.25 24.78 -23.87
N VAL A 138 -21.97 24.88 -23.53
CA VAL A 138 -21.48 25.31 -22.19
C VAL A 138 -21.80 26.77 -21.86
N MET A 139 -22.03 27.62 -22.86
CA MET A 139 -22.45 29.02 -22.66
C MET A 139 -23.95 29.14 -22.39
N GLU A 140 -24.76 28.17 -22.80
CA GLU A 140 -26.21 28.09 -22.55
C GLU A 140 -26.54 27.27 -21.29
N ALA A 141 -25.68 26.32 -20.91
CA ALA A 141 -25.94 25.36 -19.84
C ALA A 141 -25.75 25.93 -18.41
N GLY A 142 -26.66 25.56 -17.50
CA GLY A 142 -26.65 25.98 -16.09
C GLY A 142 -25.52 25.40 -15.24
N GLU A 143 -25.29 25.99 -14.07
CA GLU A 143 -24.25 25.54 -13.12
C GLU A 143 -24.77 24.43 -12.19
N ILE A 144 -24.03 23.32 -12.08
CA ILE A 144 -24.39 22.16 -11.25
C ILE A 144 -23.36 21.98 -10.11
N PRO A 145 -23.79 21.90 -8.83
CA PRO A 145 -22.87 21.74 -7.70
C PRO A 145 -22.34 20.30 -7.58
N ALA A 146 -21.01 20.14 -7.69
CA ALA A 146 -20.34 18.85 -7.46
C ALA A 146 -20.11 18.51 -5.97
N LEU A 147 -20.07 19.53 -5.12
CA LEU A 147 -19.70 19.42 -3.71
C LEU A 147 -20.82 20.04 -2.85
N PRO A 148 -21.06 19.54 -1.62
CA PRO A 148 -22.00 20.18 -0.71
C PRO A 148 -21.46 21.53 -0.24
N VAL A 149 -22.32 22.56 -0.23
CA VAL A 149 -21.96 23.96 0.10
C VAL A 149 -22.88 24.48 1.19
N LYS A 150 -22.33 25.24 2.15
CA LYS A 150 -23.13 25.91 3.18
C LYS A 150 -23.50 27.35 2.81
N ASP A 151 -24.69 27.75 3.23
CA ASP A 151 -25.08 29.16 3.29
C ASP A 151 -24.53 29.86 4.56
N ALA A 152 -24.87 31.14 4.75
CA ALA A 152 -24.39 31.95 5.87
C ALA A 152 -25.07 31.66 7.21
N TYR A 153 -26.21 30.96 7.20
CA TYR A 153 -27.04 30.64 8.37
C TYR A 153 -26.81 29.20 8.86
N GLY A 154 -26.18 28.37 8.02
CA GLY A 154 -25.79 26.99 8.29
C GLY A 154 -26.64 25.94 7.59
N GLY A 155 -27.54 26.35 6.69
CA GLY A 155 -28.15 25.42 5.74
C GLY A 155 -27.10 24.85 4.78
N LEU A 156 -27.41 23.68 4.22
CA LEU A 156 -26.50 22.86 3.42
C LEU A 156 -27.15 22.50 2.08
N THR A 157 -26.67 23.12 1.00
CA THR A 157 -26.96 22.67 -0.36
C THR A 157 -26.21 21.37 -0.62
N LEU A 158 -26.95 20.28 -0.84
CA LEU A 158 -26.39 18.99 -1.26
C LEU A 158 -25.90 19.03 -2.73
N PRO A 159 -24.92 18.20 -3.14
CA PRO A 159 -24.50 18.09 -4.53
C PRO A 159 -25.60 17.47 -5.40
N ASP A 160 -25.44 17.54 -6.72
CA ASP A 160 -26.24 16.72 -7.64
C ASP A 160 -25.83 15.22 -7.60
N ALA A 161 -26.77 14.32 -7.92
CA ALA A 161 -26.57 12.87 -7.89
C ALA A 161 -25.57 12.36 -8.96
N TYR A 162 -25.44 13.10 -10.07
CA TYR A 162 -24.63 12.74 -11.24
C TYR A 162 -23.46 13.70 -11.50
N ALA A 163 -23.32 14.77 -10.72
CA ALA A 163 -22.17 15.69 -10.75
C ALA A 163 -20.98 15.27 -9.86
N GLN A 164 -21.10 14.14 -9.14
CA GLN A 164 -20.05 13.60 -8.28
C GLN A 164 -19.83 12.08 -8.44
N GLU A 165 -18.65 11.65 -8.00
CA GLU A 165 -18.13 10.29 -8.08
C GLU A 165 -18.35 9.49 -6.79
N PHE A 166 -19.07 10.06 -5.81
CA PHE A 166 -19.26 9.46 -4.49
C PHE A 166 -20.50 8.60 -4.38
N GLY A 167 -21.59 8.90 -5.09
CA GLY A 167 -22.81 8.07 -5.11
C GLY A 167 -24.00 8.64 -4.34
N TYR A 168 -23.80 9.74 -3.58
CA TYR A 168 -24.89 10.43 -2.86
C TYR A 168 -26.07 10.77 -3.77
N LEU A 169 -27.30 10.70 -3.25
CA LEU A 169 -28.56 11.01 -3.93
C LEU A 169 -28.88 10.18 -5.19
N ARG A 170 -28.07 9.17 -5.54
CA ARG A 170 -28.44 8.20 -6.58
C ARG A 170 -29.46 7.22 -6.03
N VAL A 171 -30.54 7.01 -6.77
CA VAL A 171 -31.61 6.04 -6.46
C VAL A 171 -31.63 4.93 -7.52
N ARG A 172 -32.09 3.73 -7.14
CA ARG A 172 -32.14 2.55 -8.03
C ARG A 172 -33.51 2.37 -8.66
N GLU A 173 -34.48 1.86 -7.90
CA GLU A 173 -35.86 1.71 -8.37
C GLU A 173 -36.65 3.02 -8.17
N LEU A 174 -37.48 3.36 -9.16
CA LEU A 174 -38.20 4.63 -9.22
C LEU A 174 -39.55 4.62 -8.48
N ASP A 175 -39.97 3.46 -7.97
CA ASP A 175 -41.19 3.31 -7.17
C ASP A 175 -40.97 3.82 -5.73
N GLN A 176 -41.51 5.00 -5.46
CA GLN A 176 -41.39 5.66 -4.15
C GLN A 176 -42.28 5.04 -3.06
N GLU A 177 -43.39 4.40 -3.42
CA GLU A 177 -44.27 3.77 -2.44
C GLU A 177 -43.68 2.44 -1.96
N ALA A 178 -43.18 1.62 -2.89
CA ALA A 178 -42.42 0.43 -2.57
C ALA A 178 -41.13 0.77 -1.80
N ALA A 179 -40.42 1.83 -2.19
CA ALA A 179 -39.25 2.31 -1.45
C ALA A 179 -39.59 2.75 -0.02
N ARG A 180 -40.69 3.50 0.19
CA ARG A 180 -41.10 3.95 1.54
C ARG A 180 -41.51 2.76 2.41
N ALA A 181 -42.27 1.81 1.88
CA ALA A 181 -42.61 0.58 2.59
C ALA A 181 -41.36 -0.26 2.94
N ALA A 182 -40.38 -0.35 2.03
CA ALA A 182 -39.11 -1.02 2.28
C ALA A 182 -38.29 -0.33 3.39
N TRP A 183 -38.19 1.00 3.38
CA TRP A 183 -37.47 1.75 4.42
C TRP A 183 -38.17 1.74 5.77
N GLN A 184 -39.50 1.80 5.80
CA GLN A 184 -40.28 1.53 7.02
C GLN A 184 -39.94 0.14 7.57
N ARG A 185 -39.97 -0.90 6.73
CA ARG A 185 -39.63 -2.28 7.13
C ARG A 185 -38.18 -2.42 7.64
N ILE A 186 -37.20 -1.78 6.99
CA ILE A 186 -35.80 -1.75 7.45
C ILE A 186 -35.71 -1.12 8.85
N MET A 187 -36.41 0.00 9.10
CA MET A 187 -36.40 0.64 10.42
C MET A 187 -37.18 -0.15 11.47
N THR A 188 -38.27 -0.85 11.11
CA THR A 188 -38.92 -1.82 12.01
C THR A 188 -38.00 -2.99 12.36
N LEU A 189 -37.14 -3.45 11.45
CA LEU A 189 -36.12 -4.46 11.77
C LEU A 189 -35.02 -3.90 12.69
N ALA A 190 -34.70 -2.61 12.57
CA ALA A 190 -33.74 -1.92 13.43
C ALA A 190 -34.26 -1.72 14.87
N THR A 191 -35.54 -1.39 15.07
CA THR A 191 -36.10 -1.12 16.42
C THR A 191 -36.11 -2.33 17.35
N PHE A 192 -36.06 -3.55 16.82
CA PHE A 192 -35.87 -4.76 17.64
C PHE A 192 -34.43 -4.92 18.20
N ALA A 193 -33.49 -4.08 17.76
CA ALA A 193 -32.08 -4.17 18.16
C ALA A 193 -31.46 -2.78 18.42
N PRO A 194 -31.50 -2.30 19.67
CA PRO A 194 -31.08 -0.98 20.13
C PRO A 194 -29.95 -0.25 19.40
N ARG A 195 -28.82 -0.92 19.17
CA ARG A 195 -27.62 -0.28 18.57
C ARG A 195 -27.82 0.04 17.09
N THR A 196 -28.78 -0.60 16.42
CA THR A 196 -29.04 -0.39 14.99
C THR A 196 -29.82 0.89 14.72
N THR A 197 -30.81 1.22 15.56
CA THR A 197 -31.45 2.54 15.55
C THR A 197 -30.41 3.65 15.64
N LEU A 198 -29.44 3.51 16.56
CA LEU A 198 -28.36 4.47 16.73
C LEU A 198 -27.40 4.57 15.52
N VAL A 199 -26.86 3.48 14.98
CA VAL A 199 -25.91 3.59 13.83
C VAL A 199 -26.60 4.13 12.57
N MET A 200 -27.84 3.72 12.30
CA MET A 200 -28.62 4.21 11.16
C MET A 200 -28.89 5.70 11.27
N SER A 201 -29.30 6.14 12.46
CA SER A 201 -29.58 7.55 12.74
C SER A 201 -28.31 8.40 12.82
N ALA A 202 -27.20 7.84 13.30
CA ALA A 202 -25.88 8.47 13.25
C ALA A 202 -25.49 8.80 11.81
N MET A 203 -25.56 7.80 10.91
CA MET A 203 -25.34 8.03 9.48
C MET A 203 -26.23 9.15 8.95
N PHE A 204 -27.55 9.11 9.23
CA PHE A 204 -28.48 10.13 8.73
C PHE A 204 -28.24 11.54 9.30
N ALA A 205 -27.72 11.65 10.52
CA ALA A 205 -27.30 12.92 11.12
C ALA A 205 -26.01 13.50 10.50
N GLY A 206 -25.24 12.71 9.76
CA GLY A 206 -23.94 13.09 9.19
C GLY A 206 -23.88 14.47 8.51
N PRO A 207 -24.82 14.82 7.61
CA PRO A 207 -24.88 16.13 6.96
C PRO A 207 -25.08 17.31 7.94
N LEU A 208 -25.73 17.08 9.09
CA LEU A 208 -26.03 18.11 10.09
C LEU A 208 -24.90 18.33 11.12
N VAL A 209 -23.96 17.40 11.30
CA VAL A 209 -22.92 17.45 12.36
C VAL A 209 -22.17 18.78 12.41
N SER A 210 -21.86 19.38 11.27
CA SER A 210 -21.15 20.66 11.18
C SER A 210 -22.06 21.90 11.23
N SER A 211 -23.37 21.72 11.42
CA SER A 211 -24.36 22.79 11.61
C SER A 211 -24.97 22.78 13.01
N LEU A 212 -25.01 21.62 13.69
CA LEU A 212 -25.42 21.48 15.09
C LEU A 212 -24.38 22.06 16.06
N HIS A 213 -24.81 22.43 17.26
CA HIS A 213 -24.01 23.26 18.16
C HIS A 213 -23.00 22.43 18.96
N GLY A 214 -21.71 22.69 18.71
CA GLY A 214 -20.60 22.09 19.45
C GLY A 214 -20.34 20.60 19.16
N VAL A 215 -20.88 20.05 18.06
CA VAL A 215 -20.64 18.66 17.65
C VAL A 215 -19.35 18.59 16.80
N PRO A 216 -18.31 17.86 17.23
CA PRO A 216 -17.08 17.74 16.46
C PRO A 216 -17.23 16.75 15.30
N ALA A 217 -16.32 16.85 14.32
CA ALA A 217 -16.08 15.77 13.37
C ALA A 217 -15.59 14.53 14.14
N HIS A 218 -16.20 13.37 13.92
CA HIS A 218 -15.99 12.17 14.74
C HIS A 218 -16.03 10.88 13.92
N ILE A 219 -15.59 9.79 14.54
CA ILE A 219 -15.51 8.45 13.99
C ILE A 219 -16.45 7.54 14.76
N LEU A 220 -17.21 6.73 14.03
CA LEU A 220 -18.02 5.64 14.57
C LEU A 220 -17.44 4.31 14.06
N ASN A 221 -16.92 3.49 14.96
CA ASN A 221 -16.44 2.15 14.61
C ASN A 221 -17.47 1.08 14.98
N LEU A 222 -17.78 0.21 14.01
CA LEU A 222 -18.57 -0.99 14.24
C LEU A 222 -17.62 -2.15 14.56
N THR A 223 -17.69 -2.63 15.80
CA THR A 223 -16.75 -3.61 16.39
C THR A 223 -17.44 -4.94 16.71
N GLY A 224 -16.65 -5.93 17.15
CA GLY A 224 -17.05 -7.30 17.46
C GLY A 224 -16.45 -8.31 16.48
N GLY A 225 -16.77 -9.60 16.66
CA GLY A 225 -16.21 -10.70 15.86
C GLY A 225 -16.52 -10.66 14.36
N GLY A 226 -15.94 -11.62 13.63
CA GLY A 226 -16.26 -11.85 12.21
C GLY A 226 -17.71 -12.29 12.01
N GLN A 227 -18.24 -12.05 10.80
CA GLN A 227 -19.57 -12.52 10.34
C GLN A 227 -20.82 -11.97 11.10
N ILE A 228 -20.69 -11.13 12.13
CA ILE A 228 -21.83 -10.54 12.87
C ILE A 228 -22.61 -9.42 12.13
N GLY A 229 -22.52 -9.36 10.80
CA GLY A 229 -23.27 -8.42 9.96
C GLY A 229 -22.69 -7.00 9.79
N LYS A 230 -21.54 -6.67 10.41
CA LYS A 230 -20.95 -5.30 10.41
C LYS A 230 -20.89 -4.65 9.01
N SER A 231 -20.34 -5.36 8.02
CA SER A 231 -20.21 -4.88 6.63
C SER A 231 -21.55 -4.71 5.92
N SER A 232 -22.55 -5.53 6.25
CA SER A 232 -23.92 -5.40 5.72
C SER A 232 -24.58 -4.15 6.29
N VAL A 233 -24.43 -3.91 7.59
CA VAL A 233 -24.92 -2.70 8.28
C VAL A 233 -24.29 -1.44 7.70
N GLN A 234 -22.97 -1.41 7.46
CA GLN A 234 -22.33 -0.27 6.79
C GLN A 234 -22.88 -0.02 5.38
N GLN A 235 -23.29 -1.05 4.63
CA GLN A 235 -23.91 -0.91 3.32
C GLN A 235 -25.37 -0.43 3.41
N ILE A 236 -26.15 -0.91 4.39
CA ILE A 236 -27.50 -0.40 4.68
C ILE A 236 -27.43 1.08 5.11
N MET A 237 -26.43 1.45 5.92
CA MET A 237 -26.14 2.85 6.26
C MET A 237 -25.79 3.68 5.01
N CYS A 238 -24.97 3.16 4.09
CA CYS A 238 -24.70 3.82 2.81
C CYS A 238 -25.98 3.99 1.97
N ALA A 239 -26.86 2.99 1.97
CA ALA A 239 -28.12 3.03 1.23
C ALA A 239 -29.09 4.13 1.70
N LEU A 240 -28.96 4.65 2.94
CA LEU A 240 -29.67 5.87 3.36
C LEU A 240 -29.28 7.11 2.53
N MET A 241 -28.03 7.14 2.05
CA MET A 241 -27.37 8.32 1.48
C MET A 241 -27.29 8.29 -0.06
N GLY A 242 -27.26 7.11 -0.67
CA GLY A 242 -27.06 6.96 -2.12
C GLY A 242 -26.66 5.54 -2.50
N ASP A 243 -26.05 5.40 -3.68
CA ASP A 243 -25.59 4.12 -4.24
C ASP A 243 -24.41 3.53 -3.41
N PRO A 244 -24.62 2.37 -2.73
CA PRO A 244 -23.65 1.71 -1.87
C PRO A 244 -22.77 0.68 -2.61
N GLU A 245 -22.98 0.45 -3.91
CA GLU A 245 -22.35 -0.68 -4.62
C GLU A 245 -20.83 -0.51 -4.74
N LYS A 246 -20.09 -1.61 -4.50
CA LYS A 246 -18.62 -1.58 -4.41
C LYS A 246 -18.00 -1.37 -5.79
N GLY A 247 -17.45 -0.17 -6.01
CA GLY A 247 -16.63 0.16 -7.19
C GLY A 247 -17.38 0.88 -8.32
N THR A 248 -18.70 1.01 -8.24
CA THR A 248 -19.48 1.96 -9.06
C THR A 248 -19.32 3.39 -8.51
N THR A 249 -19.24 3.52 -7.19
CA THR A 249 -19.11 4.80 -6.48
C THR A 249 -18.01 4.74 -5.41
N LYS A 250 -17.92 5.80 -4.59
CA LYS A 250 -16.95 5.91 -3.49
C LYS A 250 -17.63 6.01 -2.12
N LEU A 251 -18.95 5.86 -2.01
CA LEU A 251 -19.68 5.97 -0.74
C LEU A 251 -19.24 4.88 0.23
N PHE A 252 -19.14 3.64 -0.28
CA PHE A 252 -18.60 2.48 0.41
C PHE A 252 -17.30 1.97 -0.24
N GLY A 253 -16.50 1.20 0.51
CA GLY A 253 -15.21 0.66 0.04
C GLY A 253 -14.32 0.19 1.18
N ALA A 254 -13.22 -0.50 0.86
CA ALA A 254 -12.25 -0.99 1.85
C ALA A 254 -11.39 0.14 2.46
N MET A 255 -10.68 -0.13 3.54
CA MET A 255 -9.70 0.78 4.16
C MET A 255 -8.32 0.81 3.47
N ASP A 256 -8.22 0.41 2.19
CA ASP A 256 -6.96 0.22 1.42
C ASP A 256 -6.25 1.54 0.98
N TYR A 257 -6.38 2.59 1.80
CA TYR A 257 -5.90 3.94 1.51
C TYR A 257 -4.55 4.23 2.16
N THR A 258 -3.67 4.90 1.41
CA THR A 258 -2.43 5.46 1.97
C THR A 258 -2.71 6.54 3.03
N ASN A 259 -1.70 6.80 3.85
CA ASN A 259 -1.66 7.81 4.91
C ASN A 259 -1.96 9.26 4.49
N LEU A 260 -2.15 9.55 3.19
CA LEU A 260 -2.52 10.85 2.63
C LEU A 260 -3.86 10.84 1.88
N SER A 261 -4.23 9.73 1.25
CA SER A 261 -5.37 9.66 0.32
C SER A 261 -6.75 9.65 1.02
N LEU A 262 -6.87 9.10 2.23
CA LEU A 262 -8.14 9.14 2.96
C LEU A 262 -8.51 10.58 3.42
N PRO A 263 -7.59 11.38 4.00
CA PRO A 263 -7.86 12.80 4.26
C PRO A 263 -8.17 13.62 3.00
N GLU A 264 -7.44 13.43 1.89
CA GLU A 264 -7.74 14.10 0.61
C GLU A 264 -9.15 13.76 0.09
N MET A 265 -9.61 12.52 0.31
CA MET A 265 -10.96 12.08 -0.04
C MET A 265 -12.04 12.69 0.85
N LEU A 266 -11.84 12.69 2.17
CA LEU A 266 -12.78 13.29 3.12
C LEU A 266 -12.95 14.81 2.88
N ILE A 267 -11.87 15.52 2.53
CA ILE A 267 -11.94 16.95 2.14
C ILE A 267 -12.82 17.19 0.90
N GLN A 268 -12.97 16.21 0.00
CA GLN A 268 -13.92 16.29 -1.13
C GLN A 268 -15.36 16.03 -0.67
N VAL A 269 -15.56 15.11 0.28
CA VAL A 269 -16.87 14.80 0.87
C VAL A 269 -17.40 15.96 1.75
N ARG A 270 -16.50 16.79 2.31
CA ARG A 270 -16.78 18.02 3.08
C ARG A 270 -17.65 17.81 4.32
N TYR A 271 -18.96 17.75 4.15
CA TYR A 271 -19.96 17.77 5.21
C TYR A 271 -20.81 16.49 5.26
N LEU A 272 -20.64 15.58 4.29
CA LEU A 272 -21.39 14.32 4.22
C LEU A 272 -20.62 13.18 4.93
N PRO A 273 -21.33 12.14 5.40
CA PRO A 273 -20.71 11.00 6.05
C PRO A 273 -20.15 10.00 5.04
N LEU A 274 -19.12 9.24 5.43
CA LEU A 274 -18.44 8.27 4.57
C LEU A 274 -18.14 6.97 5.32
N CYS A 275 -18.42 5.82 4.71
CA CYS A 275 -18.19 4.49 5.31
C CYS A 275 -16.98 3.79 4.69
N ARG A 276 -16.11 3.18 5.51
CA ARG A 276 -15.01 2.32 5.05
C ARG A 276 -14.92 1.03 5.83
N GLU A 277 -14.78 -0.08 5.11
CA GLU A 277 -14.83 -1.44 5.65
C GLU A 277 -13.44 -1.94 6.08
N GLU A 278 -13.41 -2.68 7.18
CA GLU A 278 -12.31 -3.57 7.60
C GLU A 278 -10.94 -2.87 7.74
N THR A 279 -10.70 -2.27 8.91
CA THR A 279 -9.44 -1.55 9.21
C THR A 279 -8.17 -2.39 9.05
N SER A 280 -8.24 -3.73 9.17
CA SER A 280 -7.07 -4.59 8.91
C SER A 280 -6.60 -4.54 7.45
N SER A 281 -7.48 -4.20 6.50
CA SER A 281 -7.14 -4.04 5.08
C SER A 281 -6.24 -2.83 4.78
N ALA A 282 -6.05 -1.93 5.73
CA ALA A 282 -5.22 -0.72 5.57
C ALA A 282 -3.71 -1.00 5.45
N ALA A 283 -3.25 -2.20 5.85
CA ALA A 283 -1.82 -2.55 5.97
C ALA A 283 -1.01 -1.53 6.82
N MET A 284 -1.66 -0.92 7.81
CA MET A 284 -1.07 0.01 8.79
C MET A 284 -1.08 -0.63 10.17
N SER A 285 -0.06 -0.34 10.98
CA SER A 285 -0.10 -0.68 12.40
C SER A 285 -1.15 0.17 13.13
N LEU A 286 -1.71 -0.35 14.23
CA LEU A 286 -2.74 0.38 15.00
C LEU A 286 -2.27 1.78 15.49
N PRO A 287 -1.00 2.03 15.89
CA PRO A 287 -0.49 3.39 16.13
C PRO A 287 -0.44 4.32 14.91
N GLU A 288 -0.41 3.79 13.68
CA GLU A 288 -0.50 4.60 12.46
C GLU A 288 -1.96 4.93 12.11
N LEU A 289 -2.88 3.97 12.30
CA LEU A 289 -4.32 4.22 12.24
C LEU A 289 -4.74 5.31 13.24
N GLU A 290 -4.26 5.25 14.48
CA GLU A 290 -4.52 6.27 15.50
C GLU A 290 -4.04 7.68 15.08
N LYS A 291 -2.86 7.77 14.46
CA LYS A 291 -2.31 9.01 13.88
C LYS A 291 -3.04 9.45 12.61
N LEU A 292 -3.70 8.55 11.88
CA LEU A 292 -4.56 8.86 10.74
C LEU A 292 -5.91 9.42 11.21
N PHE A 293 -6.57 8.72 12.15
CA PHE A 293 -7.83 9.14 12.76
C PHE A 293 -7.71 10.47 13.49
N SER A 294 -6.65 10.67 14.28
CA SER A 294 -6.37 11.96 14.95
C SER A 294 -6.28 13.13 13.97
N ARG A 295 -5.70 12.93 12.77
CA ARG A 295 -5.66 13.97 11.72
C ARG A 295 -7.02 14.19 11.05
N ILE A 296 -7.84 13.15 10.94
CA ILE A 296 -9.19 13.20 10.37
C ILE A 296 -10.14 13.99 11.30
N VAL A 297 -10.21 13.66 12.59
CA VAL A 297 -11.06 14.37 13.56
C VAL A 297 -10.55 15.78 13.91
N ALA A 298 -9.30 16.10 13.56
CA ALA A 298 -8.75 17.45 13.61
C ALA A 298 -8.99 18.27 12.32
N GLY A 299 -9.67 17.72 11.31
CA GLY A 299 -9.97 18.42 10.04
C GLY A 299 -8.71 18.79 9.24
N GLY A 300 -7.65 17.97 9.32
CA GLY A 300 -6.27 18.35 9.03
C GLY A 300 -5.99 18.92 7.63
N GLN A 301 -5.80 20.24 7.56
CA GLN A 301 -5.27 20.95 6.38
C GLN A 301 -3.76 20.71 6.22
N ARG A 302 -3.26 20.56 4.98
CA ARG A 302 -1.83 20.66 4.66
C ARG A 302 -1.58 21.25 3.27
N GLY A 303 -0.57 22.11 3.16
CA GLY A 303 -0.09 22.62 1.88
C GLY A 303 0.65 21.55 1.06
N ARG A 304 0.42 21.56 -0.25
CA ARG A 304 1.11 20.77 -1.27
C ARG A 304 2.06 21.68 -2.04
N LEU A 305 3.29 21.24 -2.34
CA LEU A 305 4.11 21.98 -3.31
C LEU A 305 3.56 21.73 -4.72
N GLY A 306 3.28 22.81 -5.44
CA GLY A 306 2.92 22.78 -6.86
C GLY A 306 4.16 22.65 -7.76
N LYS A 307 3.93 22.34 -9.05
CA LYS A 307 4.95 22.59 -10.08
C LYS A 307 5.22 24.10 -10.11
N GLY A 308 6.45 24.51 -9.79
CA GLY A 308 6.81 25.93 -9.59
C GLY A 308 7.22 26.31 -8.16
N ASN A 309 7.38 25.33 -7.26
CA ASN A 309 7.83 25.52 -5.86
C ASN A 309 6.86 26.31 -4.94
N THR A 310 5.74 26.79 -5.46
CA THR A 310 4.67 27.47 -4.72
C THR A 310 3.86 26.50 -3.84
N LEU A 311 3.52 26.95 -2.63
CA LEU A 311 2.63 26.23 -1.72
C LEU A 311 1.16 26.36 -2.15
N VAL A 312 0.64 25.32 -2.80
CA VAL A 312 -0.78 25.16 -3.08
C VAL A 312 -1.46 24.57 -1.84
N GLN A 313 -2.11 25.40 -1.04
CA GLN A 313 -2.93 24.91 0.08
C GLN A 313 -4.15 24.12 -0.44
N SER A 314 -4.42 22.95 0.15
CA SER A 314 -5.73 22.32 0.01
C SER A 314 -6.74 23.07 0.89
N VAL A 315 -7.38 24.10 0.33
CA VAL A 315 -8.33 24.97 1.05
C VAL A 315 -9.67 24.26 1.27
N GLY A 316 -9.67 23.31 2.21
CA GLY A 316 -10.87 22.62 2.64
C GLY A 316 -10.68 21.82 3.92
N THR A 317 -11.73 21.80 4.72
CA THR A 317 -11.87 20.93 5.88
C THR A 317 -12.98 19.91 5.61
N TRP A 318 -12.89 18.78 6.31
CA TRP A 318 -13.98 17.83 6.46
C TRP A 318 -14.57 17.97 7.86
N HIS A 319 -15.89 17.93 7.98
CA HIS A 319 -16.61 18.00 9.25
C HIS A 319 -17.95 17.27 9.14
N SER A 320 -17.89 15.95 9.34
CA SER A 320 -19.03 15.03 9.36
C SER A 320 -18.67 13.78 10.20
N ILE A 321 -19.26 12.63 9.89
CA ILE A 321 -19.02 11.34 10.54
C ILE A 321 -18.27 10.40 9.58
N PHE A 322 -17.18 9.82 10.06
CA PHE A 322 -16.48 8.77 9.34
C PHE A 322 -16.82 7.43 10.00
N ILE A 323 -17.51 6.56 9.29
CA ILE A 323 -17.90 5.24 9.81
C ILE A 323 -16.88 4.20 9.35
N THR A 324 -16.35 3.41 10.28
CA THR A 324 -15.45 2.30 9.97
C THR A 324 -15.86 1.01 10.66
N SER A 325 -15.17 -0.09 10.37
CA SER A 325 -15.42 -1.40 10.99
C SER A 325 -14.13 -2.16 11.22
N SER A 326 -14.07 -2.90 12.33
CA SER A 326 -12.91 -3.68 12.74
C SER A 326 -13.32 -5.00 13.41
N ASN A 327 -12.37 -5.93 13.54
CA ASN A 327 -12.54 -7.15 14.35
C ASN A 327 -11.91 -7.02 15.76
N GLU A 328 -11.06 -6.01 15.95
CA GLU A 328 -10.38 -5.68 17.20
C GLU A 328 -10.76 -4.25 17.63
N THR A 329 -10.68 -3.95 18.94
CA THR A 329 -10.94 -2.60 19.45
C THR A 329 -9.95 -1.57 18.87
N LEU A 330 -10.47 -0.41 18.46
CA LEU A 330 -9.65 0.72 18.01
C LEU A 330 -9.33 1.71 19.15
N LEU A 331 -9.91 1.49 20.34
CA LEU A 331 -9.57 2.21 21.56
C LEU A 331 -8.44 1.50 22.33
N ARG A 332 -7.56 2.27 22.98
CA ARG A 332 -6.42 1.77 23.75
C ARG A 332 -6.02 2.72 24.88
N GLN A 333 -5.54 2.16 25.99
CA GLN A 333 -4.93 2.92 27.07
C GLN A 333 -3.80 3.84 26.56
N GLY A 334 -3.87 5.11 26.96
CA GLY A 334 -2.92 6.16 26.55
C GLY A 334 -3.39 7.01 25.37
N GLN A 335 -4.64 6.86 24.92
CA GLN A 335 -5.16 7.66 23.81
C GLN A 335 -5.36 9.13 24.19
N VAL A 336 -5.02 10.00 23.24
CA VAL A 336 -5.18 11.46 23.37
C VAL A 336 -6.66 11.85 23.46
N GLU A 337 -6.97 12.81 24.33
CA GLU A 337 -8.33 13.29 24.61
C GLU A 337 -9.12 13.64 23.32
N SER A 338 -8.42 14.23 22.34
CA SER A 338 -8.98 14.65 21.05
C SER A 338 -9.40 13.50 20.14
N LEU A 339 -8.95 12.27 20.38
CA LEU A 339 -9.43 11.06 19.72
C LEU A 339 -10.36 10.25 20.62
N ALA A 340 -10.05 10.10 21.91
CA ALA A 340 -10.91 9.37 22.86
C ALA A 340 -12.33 9.97 22.95
N SER A 341 -12.47 11.30 22.89
CA SER A 341 -13.76 12.00 22.82
C SER A 341 -14.46 11.97 21.45
N ARG A 342 -13.85 11.32 20.43
CA ARG A 342 -14.29 11.38 19.02
C ARG A 342 -14.19 10.05 18.26
N LEU A 343 -13.86 8.95 18.92
CA LEU A 343 -13.82 7.60 18.37
C LEU A 343 -14.79 6.74 19.18
N LEU A 344 -16.05 6.68 18.74
CA LEU A 344 -17.11 5.96 19.45
C LEU A 344 -17.20 4.53 18.91
N GLN A 345 -17.35 3.56 19.81
CA GLN A 345 -17.44 2.14 19.47
C GLN A 345 -18.79 1.55 19.87
N LEU A 346 -19.44 0.87 18.92
CA LEU A 346 -20.63 0.06 19.16
C LEU A 346 -20.35 -1.37 18.69
N ASP A 347 -20.43 -2.34 19.60
CA ASP A 347 -20.30 -3.76 19.25
C ASP A 347 -21.61 -4.33 18.71
N GLY A 348 -21.50 -5.17 17.67
CA GLY A 348 -22.59 -6.01 17.21
C GLY A 348 -22.88 -7.20 18.15
N PRO A 349 -23.83 -8.09 17.80
CA PRO A 349 -24.61 -8.08 16.55
C PRO A 349 -25.56 -6.88 16.47
N PHE A 350 -25.80 -6.43 15.24
CA PHE A 350 -26.62 -5.25 14.99
C PHE A 350 -28.10 -5.58 14.79
N PHE A 351 -28.46 -6.56 13.95
CA PHE A 351 -29.83 -7.08 13.91
C PHE A 351 -29.97 -8.32 14.81
N THR A 352 -31.20 -8.60 15.25
CA THR A 352 -31.53 -9.73 16.15
C THR A 352 -31.22 -11.10 15.57
N ALA A 353 -31.15 -11.23 14.23
CA ALA A 353 -30.83 -12.47 13.53
C ALA A 353 -30.15 -12.19 12.18
N ALA A 354 -29.40 -13.16 11.68
CA ALA A 354 -28.79 -13.08 10.34
C ALA A 354 -29.83 -12.94 9.21
N SER A 355 -31.02 -13.53 9.37
CA SER A 355 -32.16 -13.36 8.46
C SER A 355 -32.68 -11.91 8.43
N ALA A 356 -32.78 -11.25 9.59
CA ALA A 356 -33.15 -9.84 9.67
C ALA A 356 -32.08 -8.92 9.02
N THR A 357 -30.80 -9.24 9.21
CA THR A 357 -29.70 -8.56 8.49
C THR A 357 -29.82 -8.72 6.98
N ALA A 358 -30.15 -9.93 6.49
CA ALA A 358 -30.30 -10.20 5.06
C ALA A 358 -31.53 -9.50 4.47
N GLU A 359 -32.69 -9.59 5.12
CA GLU A 359 -33.91 -8.89 4.70
C GLU A 359 -33.70 -7.37 4.61
N ALA A 360 -33.11 -6.77 5.65
CA ALA A 360 -32.78 -5.36 5.65
C ALA A 360 -31.73 -4.98 4.58
N PHE A 361 -30.76 -5.87 4.31
CA PHE A 361 -29.74 -5.67 3.28
C PHE A 361 -30.34 -5.69 1.87
N ASP A 362 -31.13 -6.71 1.53
CA ASP A 362 -31.71 -6.87 0.19
C ASP A 362 -32.68 -5.71 -0.13
N LEU A 363 -33.52 -5.32 0.83
CA LEU A 363 -34.38 -4.14 0.71
C LEU A 363 -33.57 -2.86 0.52
N ALA A 364 -32.49 -2.67 1.29
CA ALA A 364 -31.64 -1.49 1.20
C ALA A 364 -30.87 -1.41 -0.13
N MET A 365 -30.32 -2.52 -0.62
CA MET A 365 -29.61 -2.54 -1.91
C MET A 365 -30.55 -2.28 -3.08
N ARG A 366 -31.83 -2.68 -2.95
CA ARG A 366 -32.89 -2.47 -3.95
C ARG A 366 -33.43 -1.03 -3.98
N PHE A 367 -33.63 -0.41 -2.81
CA PHE A 367 -34.26 0.91 -2.68
C PHE A 367 -33.32 2.00 -2.11
N HIS A 368 -32.02 1.91 -2.40
CA HIS A 368 -31.02 2.87 -1.92
C HIS A 368 -31.24 4.31 -2.40
N GLY A 369 -30.67 5.28 -1.67
CA GLY A 369 -30.67 6.72 -1.95
C GLY A 369 -31.93 7.49 -1.56
N TRP A 370 -33.07 6.81 -1.51
CA TRP A 370 -34.37 7.44 -1.27
C TRP A 370 -34.48 8.27 0.01
N PRO A 371 -33.94 7.86 1.18
CA PRO A 371 -34.06 8.66 2.41
C PRO A 371 -33.38 10.03 2.30
N LEU A 372 -32.16 10.12 1.76
CA LEU A 372 -31.52 11.42 1.53
C LEU A 372 -32.22 12.24 0.45
N ALA A 373 -32.79 11.60 -0.58
CA ALA A 373 -33.56 12.28 -1.62
C ALA A 373 -34.85 12.92 -1.04
N TRP A 374 -35.67 12.15 -0.32
CA TRP A 374 -36.86 12.70 0.33
C TRP A 374 -36.52 13.81 1.34
N ALA A 375 -35.44 13.68 2.11
CA ALA A 375 -35.03 14.71 3.08
C ALA A 375 -34.49 15.99 2.41
N LYS A 376 -33.87 15.87 1.23
CA LYS A 376 -33.50 17.00 0.37
C LYS A 376 -34.76 17.73 -0.11
N ASP A 377 -35.72 16.98 -0.65
CA ASP A 377 -36.91 17.53 -1.30
C ASP A 377 -37.91 18.11 -0.27
N ALA A 378 -37.95 17.53 0.96
CA ALA A 378 -38.61 18.10 2.13
C ALA A 378 -37.83 19.27 2.80
N GLY A 379 -36.70 19.68 2.23
CA GLY A 379 -35.95 20.86 2.67
C GLY A 379 -35.26 20.73 4.03
N PHE A 380 -35.05 19.52 4.57
CA PHE A 380 -34.54 19.30 5.93
C PHE A 380 -33.16 19.93 6.19
N PHE A 381 -32.39 20.16 5.14
CA PHE A 381 -31.05 20.77 5.18
C PHE A 381 -31.05 22.28 4.90
N GLY A 382 -32.20 22.89 4.62
CA GLY A 382 -32.35 24.34 4.49
C GLY A 382 -32.20 25.06 5.84
N ALA A 383 -31.75 26.32 5.82
CA ALA A 383 -31.41 27.09 7.03
C ALA A 383 -32.51 27.11 8.11
N GLU A 384 -33.78 27.18 7.72
CA GLU A 384 -34.94 27.19 8.62
C GLU A 384 -35.10 25.86 9.36
N ARG A 385 -35.10 24.72 8.63
CA ARG A 385 -35.18 23.39 9.25
C ARG A 385 -33.94 23.08 10.09
N VAL A 386 -32.76 23.54 9.66
CA VAL A 386 -31.52 23.45 10.44
C VAL A 386 -31.59 24.25 11.75
N ALA A 387 -32.37 25.33 11.84
CA ALA A 387 -32.60 26.01 13.12
C ALA A 387 -33.41 25.12 14.08
N VAL A 388 -34.52 24.54 13.62
CA VAL A 388 -35.34 23.59 14.41
C VAL A 388 -34.48 22.39 14.88
N TRP A 389 -33.63 21.85 14.02
CA TRP A 389 -32.71 20.76 14.40
C TRP A 389 -31.65 21.16 15.43
N ARG A 390 -31.24 22.43 15.51
CA ARG A 390 -30.34 22.93 16.56
C ARG A 390 -31.03 23.06 17.91
N GLU A 391 -32.29 23.49 17.92
CA GLU A 391 -33.12 23.62 19.12
C GLU A 391 -33.38 22.22 19.71
N LEU A 392 -33.86 21.29 18.89
CA LEU A 392 -34.03 19.88 19.26
C LEU A 392 -32.71 19.23 19.74
N HIS A 393 -31.57 19.52 19.09
CA HIS A 393 -30.26 19.04 19.55
C HIS A 393 -29.90 19.56 20.94
N ALA A 394 -30.14 20.83 21.23
CA ALA A 394 -29.88 21.43 22.54
C ALA A 394 -30.78 20.81 23.63
N GLU A 395 -32.06 20.59 23.34
CA GLU A 395 -32.98 19.90 24.25
C GLU A 395 -32.53 18.46 24.55
N ILE A 396 -32.21 17.67 23.52
CA ILE A 396 -31.76 16.28 23.67
C ILE A 396 -30.49 16.21 24.53
N VAL A 397 -29.53 17.12 24.31
CA VAL A 397 -28.33 17.23 25.17
C VAL A 397 -28.70 17.64 26.60
N GLY A 398 -29.76 18.44 26.79
CA GLY A 398 -30.34 18.74 28.10
C GLY A 398 -30.98 17.54 28.80
N ARG A 399 -31.52 16.57 28.05
CA ARG A 399 -32.10 15.31 28.56
C ARG A 399 -31.05 14.21 28.77
N LEU A 400 -29.99 14.16 27.96
CA LEU A 400 -28.93 13.13 28.02
C LEU A 400 -27.81 13.42 29.02
N ALA A 401 -27.56 14.68 29.38
CA ALA A 401 -26.47 15.09 30.26
C ALA A 401 -26.96 15.89 31.48
N THR A 402 -26.47 15.54 32.69
CA THR A 402 -26.71 16.32 33.92
C THR A 402 -26.23 17.77 33.81
N GLU A 403 -26.78 18.67 34.63
CA GLU A 403 -26.36 20.08 34.63
C GLU A 403 -24.89 20.27 34.98
N GLU A 404 -24.39 19.46 35.91
CA GLU A 404 -22.97 19.41 36.29
C GLU A 404 -22.07 19.10 35.08
N VAL A 405 -22.44 18.11 34.26
CA VAL A 405 -21.74 17.78 33.02
C VAL A 405 -21.80 18.93 32.00
N ARG A 406 -22.96 19.60 31.87
CA ARG A 406 -23.12 20.75 30.96
C ARG A 406 -22.25 21.94 31.38
N ASN A 407 -22.09 22.15 32.68
CA ASN A 407 -21.27 23.22 33.26
C ASN A 407 -19.76 22.87 33.27
N ALA A 408 -19.38 21.61 33.49
CA ALA A 408 -17.98 21.16 33.52
C ALA A 408 -17.37 20.91 32.12
N GLY A 409 -18.16 20.43 31.16
CA GLY A 409 -17.73 20.20 29.79
C GLY A 409 -16.94 18.91 29.56
N GLY A 410 -15.77 19.01 28.91
CA GLY A 410 -14.85 17.89 28.66
C GLY A 410 -15.40 16.76 27.78
N ILE A 411 -14.85 15.56 27.97
CA ILE A 411 -15.26 14.33 27.26
C ILE A 411 -16.77 14.05 27.43
N PRO A 412 -17.37 14.08 28.65
CA PRO A 412 -18.79 13.77 28.85
C PRO A 412 -19.74 14.62 27.99
N LEU A 413 -19.60 15.95 28.02
CA LEU A 413 -20.44 16.85 27.23
C LEU A 413 -20.19 16.70 25.72
N THR A 414 -18.97 16.35 25.32
CA THR A 414 -18.63 16.08 23.91
C THR A 414 -19.33 14.84 23.39
N LEU A 415 -19.32 13.74 24.15
CA LEU A 415 -20.02 12.50 23.81
C LEU A 415 -21.55 12.69 23.82
N ALA A 416 -22.10 13.38 24.82
CA ALA A 416 -23.53 13.70 24.85
C ALA A 416 -23.98 14.52 23.64
N ARG A 417 -23.18 15.49 23.18
CA ARG A 417 -23.43 16.24 21.94
C ARG A 417 -23.35 15.39 20.67
N ILE A 418 -22.43 14.43 20.61
CA ILE A 418 -22.31 13.49 19.49
C ILE A 418 -23.53 12.57 19.42
N VAL A 419 -23.86 11.87 20.50
CA VAL A 419 -24.98 10.92 20.53
C VAL A 419 -26.32 11.65 20.39
N GLY A 420 -26.48 12.82 21.00
CA GLY A 420 -27.65 13.67 20.81
C GLY A 420 -27.85 14.12 19.34
N ALA A 421 -26.78 14.29 18.57
CA ALA A 421 -26.88 14.55 17.13
C ALA A 421 -27.39 13.31 16.36
N TRP A 422 -27.01 12.10 16.77
CA TRP A 422 -27.55 10.87 16.21
C TRP A 422 -29.06 10.74 16.48
N CYS A 423 -29.51 11.15 17.68
CA CYS A 423 -30.94 11.20 18.02
C CYS A 423 -31.73 12.18 17.12
N VAL A 424 -31.16 13.34 16.77
CA VAL A 424 -31.76 14.25 15.77
C VAL A 424 -31.90 13.55 14.40
N GLY A 425 -30.91 12.76 13.99
CA GLY A 425 -31.01 11.92 12.79
C GLY A 425 -32.17 10.91 12.86
N ALA A 426 -32.49 10.40 14.05
CA ALA A 426 -33.63 9.50 14.26
C ALA A 426 -34.97 10.24 14.15
N TYR A 427 -35.08 11.44 14.70
CA TYR A 427 -36.25 12.31 14.52
C TYR A 427 -36.46 12.72 13.06
N MET A 428 -35.40 12.95 12.29
CA MET A 428 -35.50 13.16 10.84
C MET A 428 -36.05 11.92 10.14
N LEU A 429 -35.54 10.72 10.44
CA LEU A 429 -36.07 9.47 9.87
C LEU A 429 -37.52 9.21 10.30
N ALA A 430 -37.89 9.55 11.54
CA ALA A 430 -39.23 9.45 12.08
C ALA A 430 -40.24 10.27 11.25
N GLU A 431 -39.94 11.55 11.03
CA GLU A 431 -40.76 12.44 10.21
C GLU A 431 -40.83 11.96 8.74
N LEU A 432 -39.70 11.51 8.20
CA LEU A 432 -39.59 11.11 6.79
C LEU A 432 -40.34 9.82 6.45
N LEU A 433 -40.37 8.86 7.37
CA LEU A 433 -40.99 7.55 7.20
C LEU A 433 -42.39 7.46 7.82
N GLY A 434 -42.82 8.47 8.57
CA GLY A 434 -44.10 8.45 9.31
C GLY A 434 -44.07 7.51 10.52
N MET A 435 -42.91 7.38 11.17
CA MET A 435 -42.63 6.47 12.29
C MET A 435 -42.21 7.30 13.53
N PRO A 436 -43.14 8.02 14.18
CA PRO A 436 -42.84 9.01 15.22
C PRO A 436 -42.09 8.43 16.43
N GLU A 437 -42.20 7.13 16.68
CA GLU A 437 -41.52 6.42 17.76
C GLU A 437 -39.99 6.39 17.63
N LEU A 438 -39.44 6.45 16.41
CA LEU A 438 -37.99 6.25 16.17
C LEU A 438 -37.11 7.27 16.91
N GLY A 439 -37.56 8.52 17.03
CA GLY A 439 -36.82 9.57 17.74
C GLY A 439 -36.72 9.30 19.24
N ALA A 440 -37.84 8.93 19.87
CA ALA A 440 -37.90 8.61 21.30
C ALA A 440 -37.14 7.31 21.63
N MET A 441 -37.23 6.29 20.75
CA MET A 441 -36.43 5.06 20.89
C MET A 441 -34.93 5.35 20.80
N ALA A 442 -34.49 6.21 19.88
CA ALA A 442 -33.09 6.60 19.78
C ALA A 442 -32.60 7.39 21.02
N GLU A 443 -33.44 8.21 21.66
CA GLU A 443 -33.11 8.84 22.94
C GLU A 443 -32.96 7.83 24.08
N GLU A 444 -33.78 6.77 24.12
CA GLU A 444 -33.67 5.68 25.10
C GLU A 444 -32.38 4.85 24.89
N ASP A 445 -32.12 4.43 23.67
CA ASP A 445 -30.92 3.69 23.31
C ASP A 445 -29.65 4.53 23.53
N ALA A 446 -29.71 5.83 23.25
CA ALA A 446 -28.66 6.79 23.57
C ALA A 446 -28.40 6.86 25.08
N ARG A 447 -29.44 6.99 25.91
CA ARG A 447 -29.31 7.04 27.37
C ARG A 447 -28.72 5.75 27.94
N ARG A 448 -29.03 4.59 27.34
CA ARG A 448 -28.51 3.30 27.78
C ARG A 448 -27.05 3.03 27.34
N GLU A 449 -26.65 3.48 26.14
CA GLU A 449 -25.28 3.25 25.63
C GLU A 449 -24.28 4.35 26.02
N LEU A 450 -24.72 5.60 26.25
CA LEU A 450 -23.82 6.73 26.59
C LEU A 450 -22.95 6.46 27.83
N PRO A 451 -23.42 5.85 28.94
CA PRO A 451 -22.58 5.49 30.07
C PRO A 451 -21.46 4.50 29.71
N ARG A 452 -21.72 3.52 28.83
CA ARG A 452 -20.70 2.57 28.34
C ARG A 452 -19.66 3.28 27.47
N ILE A 453 -20.12 4.05 26.48
CA ILE A 453 -19.26 4.81 25.57
C ILE A 453 -18.35 5.78 26.36
N LEU A 454 -18.88 6.40 27.41
CA LEU A 454 -18.09 7.24 28.30
C LEU A 454 -17.10 6.43 29.17
N GLY A 455 -17.50 5.30 29.71
CA GLY A 455 -16.62 4.40 30.47
C GLY A 455 -15.39 4.01 29.66
N GLU A 456 -15.59 3.54 28.42
CA GLU A 456 -14.51 3.22 27.48
C GLU A 456 -13.64 4.44 27.13
N ALA A 457 -14.25 5.61 26.91
CA ALA A 457 -13.51 6.84 26.62
C ALA A 457 -12.69 7.35 27.82
N ILE A 458 -13.12 7.09 29.06
CA ILE A 458 -12.38 7.43 30.29
C ILE A 458 -11.28 6.40 30.56
N GLU A 459 -11.57 5.10 30.47
CA GLU A 459 -10.61 4.02 30.76
C GLU A 459 -9.39 4.09 29.82
N HIS A 460 -9.64 4.41 28.55
CA HIS A 460 -8.60 4.43 27.52
C HIS A 460 -7.89 5.79 27.40
N HIS A 461 -8.49 6.88 27.89
CA HIS A 461 -7.82 8.17 27.95
C HIS A 461 -6.83 8.25 29.12
N LEU A 462 -5.60 8.67 28.85
CA LEU A 462 -4.66 9.13 29.88
C LEU A 462 -4.32 10.59 29.64
N THR A 463 -4.32 11.39 30.71
CA THR A 463 -3.96 12.81 30.62
C THR A 463 -2.46 12.96 30.34
N PRO A 464 -2.00 14.07 29.73
CA PRO A 464 -0.58 14.30 29.48
C PRO A 464 0.29 14.26 30.75
N GLY A 465 -0.26 14.60 31.92
CA GLY A 465 0.39 14.42 33.21
C GLY A 465 0.47 12.96 33.62
N GLN A 466 -0.60 12.19 33.46
CA GLN A 466 -0.66 10.77 33.81
C GLN A 466 0.28 9.93 32.95
N ILE A 467 0.29 10.11 31.62
CA ILE A 467 1.25 9.44 30.71
C ILE A 467 2.69 9.74 31.14
N LEU A 468 2.99 11.00 31.48
CA LEU A 468 4.33 11.40 31.90
C LEU A 468 4.74 10.74 33.24
N TRP A 469 3.81 10.61 34.19
CA TRP A 469 4.06 9.91 35.45
C TRP A 469 4.21 8.39 35.25
N GLU A 470 3.32 7.75 34.49
CA GLU A 470 3.40 6.30 34.23
C GLU A 470 4.69 5.92 33.48
N LYS A 471 5.23 6.79 32.62
CA LYS A 471 6.55 6.59 31.98
C LYS A 471 7.72 6.76 32.96
N VAL A 472 7.63 7.66 33.95
CA VAL A 472 8.62 7.79 35.03
C VAL A 472 8.56 6.56 35.96
N ALA A 473 7.37 6.15 36.40
CA ALA A 473 7.18 4.96 37.23
C ALA A 473 7.61 3.68 36.51
N GLY A 474 7.28 3.53 35.23
CA GLY A 474 7.74 2.41 34.40
C GLY A 474 9.27 2.34 34.28
N ALA A 475 9.95 3.49 34.11
CA ALA A 475 11.41 3.55 34.04
C ALA A 475 12.10 3.23 35.38
N ILE A 476 11.43 3.48 36.51
CA ILE A 476 11.87 3.04 37.85
C ILE A 476 11.80 1.52 37.96
N VAL A 477 10.71 0.90 37.48
CA VAL A 477 10.51 -0.56 37.54
C VAL A 477 11.39 -1.31 36.54
N GLN A 478 11.67 -0.73 35.37
CA GLN A 478 12.48 -1.36 34.32
C GLN A 478 14.00 -1.32 34.58
N GLU A 479 14.52 -0.24 35.17
CA GLU A 479 15.94 -0.10 35.48
C GLU A 479 16.19 0.35 36.94
N PRO A 480 15.74 -0.39 37.96
CA PRO A 480 15.83 0.06 39.37
C PRO A 480 17.25 0.37 39.83
N ALA A 481 18.26 -0.32 39.29
CA ALA A 481 19.68 -0.02 39.55
C ALA A 481 20.12 1.37 39.06
N SER A 482 19.45 1.93 38.05
CA SER A 482 19.71 3.27 37.51
C SER A 482 19.10 4.41 38.36
N TRP A 483 18.43 4.10 39.48
CA TRP A 483 17.79 5.07 40.38
C TRP A 483 18.36 4.98 41.80
N VAL A 484 19.33 5.85 42.11
CA VAL A 484 20.13 5.77 43.34
C VAL A 484 19.53 6.55 44.51
N GLN A 485 19.93 6.23 45.74
CA GLN A 485 19.65 7.09 46.90
C GLN A 485 20.57 8.32 46.89
N SER A 486 20.05 9.50 47.25
CA SER A 486 20.81 10.77 47.26
C SER A 486 22.05 10.75 48.16
N THR A 487 22.09 9.91 49.20
CA THR A 487 23.27 9.67 50.04
C THR A 487 24.45 9.07 49.27
N VAL A 488 24.17 8.24 48.26
CA VAL A 488 25.16 7.56 47.42
C VAL A 488 25.89 8.54 46.49
N LEU A 489 25.29 9.69 46.19
CA LEU A 489 25.88 10.74 45.34
C LEU A 489 26.96 11.61 46.05
N SER A 490 27.35 11.25 47.28
CA SER A 490 28.44 11.90 48.03
C SER A 490 29.83 11.43 47.54
N PRO A 491 30.92 12.18 47.81
CA PRO A 491 32.26 11.79 47.35
C PRO A 491 32.74 10.48 47.97
N GLU A 492 32.59 10.39 49.29
CA GLU A 492 33.05 9.25 50.08
C GLU A 492 32.22 8.00 49.73
N SER A 493 30.89 8.12 49.68
CA SER A 493 30.00 7.00 49.36
C SER A 493 30.16 6.51 47.92
N TRP A 494 30.28 7.41 46.93
CA TRP A 494 30.48 6.99 45.54
C TRP A 494 31.87 6.39 45.30
N ALA A 495 32.91 6.91 45.95
CA ALA A 495 34.27 6.36 45.79
C ALA A 495 34.31 4.87 46.15
N VAL A 496 33.80 4.52 47.34
CA VAL A 496 33.81 3.14 47.87
C VAL A 496 32.67 2.24 47.37
N GLN A 497 31.78 2.73 46.51
CA GLN A 497 30.67 1.93 45.99
C GLN A 497 31.18 0.85 45.03
N GLU A 498 31.05 -0.41 45.46
CA GLU A 498 31.47 -1.62 44.73
C GLU A 498 30.71 -1.79 43.41
N PHE A 499 29.39 -1.56 43.42
CA PHE A 499 28.52 -1.63 42.24
C PHE A 499 28.03 -0.25 41.82
N LYS A 500 28.66 0.33 40.80
CA LYS A 500 28.29 1.62 40.18
C LYS A 500 27.37 1.36 38.97
N PRO A 501 26.18 2.01 38.88
CA PRO A 501 25.26 1.79 37.77
C PRO A 501 25.80 2.38 36.46
N ARG A 502 25.57 1.68 35.34
CA ARG A 502 26.04 2.10 33.99
C ARG A 502 25.49 3.46 33.55
N ARG A 503 24.30 3.84 34.03
CA ARG A 503 23.70 5.17 33.89
C ARG A 503 22.89 5.51 35.14
N VAL A 504 22.73 6.79 35.45
CA VAL A 504 21.85 7.25 36.54
C VAL A 504 20.73 8.08 35.93
N LEU A 505 19.51 7.55 35.93
CA LEU A 505 18.33 8.16 35.34
C LEU A 505 17.66 9.19 36.28
N GLY A 506 17.85 9.01 37.57
CA GLY A 506 17.41 9.92 38.61
C GLY A 506 17.83 9.44 39.99
N TYR A 507 17.31 10.08 41.05
CA TYR A 507 17.62 9.70 42.43
C TYR A 507 16.45 9.94 43.39
N TYR A 508 16.51 9.25 44.53
CA TYR A 508 15.58 9.41 45.65
C TYR A 508 16.13 10.38 46.71
N HIS A 509 15.31 11.31 47.17
CA HIS A 509 15.63 12.19 48.31
C HIS A 509 14.36 12.51 49.11
N GLN A 510 14.37 12.25 50.41
CA GLN A 510 13.25 12.56 51.33
C GLN A 510 11.88 12.04 50.85
N GLY A 511 11.85 10.83 50.27
CA GLY A 511 10.63 10.20 49.72
C GLY A 511 10.21 10.68 48.32
N GLN A 512 10.89 11.69 47.76
CA GLN A 512 10.64 12.23 46.41
C GLN A 512 11.61 11.65 45.38
N VAL A 513 11.18 11.64 44.12
CA VAL A 513 11.97 11.20 42.95
C VAL A 513 12.42 12.42 42.14
N TYR A 514 13.73 12.49 41.89
CA TYR A 514 14.37 13.55 41.12
C TYR A 514 14.78 12.98 39.76
N VAL A 515 14.07 13.36 38.69
CA VAL A 515 14.30 12.88 37.31
C VAL A 515 15.10 13.92 36.53
N TYR A 516 16.23 13.55 35.93
CA TYR A 516 17.02 14.48 35.11
C TYR A 516 16.28 14.95 33.85
N VAL A 517 16.58 16.16 33.36
CA VAL A 517 15.97 16.72 32.14
C VAL A 517 16.20 15.82 30.90
N SER A 518 17.36 15.17 30.79
CA SER A 518 17.66 14.20 29.73
C SER A 518 16.74 12.97 29.81
N THR A 519 16.69 12.33 30.98
CA THR A 519 15.77 11.22 31.28
C THR A 519 14.33 11.58 30.91
N LEU A 520 13.85 12.74 31.36
CA LEU A 520 12.48 13.16 31.08
C LEU A 520 12.26 13.35 29.57
N ALA A 521 13.23 13.91 28.83
CA ALA A 521 13.12 14.07 27.38
C ALA A 521 13.08 12.71 26.63
N GLU A 522 13.85 11.71 27.08
CA GLU A 522 13.77 10.34 26.57
C GLU A 522 12.39 9.72 26.85
N LEU A 523 11.88 9.85 28.07
CA LEU A 523 10.58 9.29 28.48
C LEU A 523 9.39 9.99 27.80
N VAL A 524 9.46 11.29 27.56
CA VAL A 524 8.48 12.08 26.80
C VAL A 524 8.40 11.59 25.36
N LYS A 525 9.56 11.38 24.72
CA LYS A 525 9.66 10.81 23.37
C LYS A 525 9.13 9.37 23.31
N ALA A 526 9.43 8.55 24.32
CA ALA A 526 8.91 7.18 24.46
C ALA A 526 7.42 7.11 24.89
N GLY A 527 6.86 8.23 25.36
CA GLY A 527 5.43 8.43 25.60
C GLY A 527 4.66 8.97 24.40
N GLY A 528 5.33 9.31 23.29
CA GLY A 528 4.69 9.92 22.11
C GLY A 528 4.20 11.36 22.35
N ILE A 529 4.69 12.04 23.38
CA ILE A 529 4.27 13.39 23.77
C ILE A 529 5.12 14.43 23.02
N ASP A 530 4.49 15.28 22.21
CA ASP A 530 5.20 16.33 21.43
C ASP A 530 5.84 17.44 22.31
N SER A 531 5.32 17.66 23.52
CA SER A 531 5.88 18.62 24.48
C SER A 531 5.55 18.23 25.93
N PRO A 532 6.53 18.22 26.87
CA PRO A 532 6.27 17.87 28.26
C PRO A 532 5.49 18.95 29.03
N VAL A 533 5.36 20.16 28.48
CA VAL A 533 4.89 21.33 29.24
C VAL A 533 3.46 21.17 29.77
N PRO A 534 2.45 20.68 29.01
CA PRO A 534 1.10 20.48 29.53
C PRO A 534 1.05 19.43 30.65
N GLY A 535 1.78 18.32 30.50
CA GLY A 535 1.84 17.26 31.51
C GLY A 535 2.54 17.70 32.79
N LEU A 536 3.64 18.45 32.69
CA LEU A 536 4.31 19.05 33.84
C LEU A 536 3.44 20.11 34.54
N GLN A 537 2.67 20.91 33.80
CA GLN A 537 1.70 21.85 34.37
C GLN A 537 0.54 21.14 35.08
N GLU A 538 0.06 20.02 34.54
CA GLU A 538 -0.96 19.19 35.17
C GLU A 538 -0.45 18.52 36.45
N LEU A 539 0.70 17.84 36.41
CA LEU A 539 1.32 17.24 37.58
C LEU A 539 1.63 18.29 38.66
N LYS A 540 1.95 19.53 38.28
CA LYS A 540 2.09 20.64 39.23
C LYS A 540 0.75 21.04 39.87
N ARG A 541 -0.33 21.12 39.09
CA ARG A 541 -1.69 21.40 39.61
C ARG A 541 -2.18 20.29 40.55
N ARG A 542 -1.91 19.03 40.24
CA ARG A 542 -2.18 17.85 41.09
C ARG A 542 -1.25 17.72 42.30
N GLY A 543 -0.29 18.64 42.50
CA GLY A 543 0.67 18.57 43.61
C GLY A 543 1.72 17.44 43.51
N VAL A 544 1.75 16.72 42.39
CA VAL A 544 2.68 15.61 42.11
C VAL A 544 4.08 16.13 41.76
N LEU A 545 4.16 17.12 40.85
CA LEU A 545 5.39 17.84 40.55
C LEU A 545 5.51 19.03 41.51
N LYS A 546 6.41 18.96 42.51
CA LYS A 546 6.56 20.03 43.50
C LYS A 546 7.20 21.28 42.87
N THR A 547 8.41 21.14 42.33
CA THR A 547 9.25 22.25 41.85
C THR A 547 10.25 21.81 40.78
N THR A 548 10.89 22.81 40.14
CA THR A 548 12.13 22.67 39.37
C THR A 548 13.19 23.59 39.97
N GLU A 549 14.30 23.03 40.47
CA GLU A 549 15.37 23.86 41.02
C GLU A 549 16.17 24.57 39.92
N LYS A 550 16.38 25.89 40.09
CA LYS A 550 17.34 26.64 39.28
C LYS A 550 18.73 26.58 39.92
N ALA A 551 19.61 25.81 39.28
CA ALA A 551 21.06 25.99 39.23
C ALA A 551 21.82 26.08 40.58
N LYS A 552 22.14 24.92 41.18
CA LYS A 552 23.38 24.72 42.00
C LYS A 552 23.84 23.28 42.22
N LEU A 553 23.14 22.26 41.68
CA LEU A 553 23.47 20.83 41.91
C LEU A 553 24.67 20.32 41.08
N ALA A 554 24.80 20.70 39.80
CA ALA A 554 25.96 20.29 38.99
C ALA A 554 27.31 20.74 39.56
N SER A 555 27.36 21.88 40.26
CA SER A 555 28.55 22.34 40.99
C SER A 555 28.81 21.60 42.31
N LYS A 556 27.86 20.80 42.81
CA LYS A 556 27.91 20.09 44.11
C LYS A 556 28.13 18.58 44.00
N HIS A 557 27.95 17.95 42.84
CA HIS A 557 28.28 16.53 42.70
C HIS A 557 29.80 16.30 42.85
N ALA A 558 30.13 15.17 43.46
CA ALA A 558 31.43 14.92 44.06
C ALA A 558 32.62 14.90 43.08
N THR A 559 32.59 13.99 42.12
CA THR A 559 33.71 13.75 41.20
C THR A 559 33.55 14.58 39.94
N ARG A 560 34.59 14.62 39.10
CA ARG A 560 34.44 15.15 37.74
C ARG A 560 33.51 14.28 36.90
N GLU A 561 33.64 12.96 37.02
CA GLU A 561 32.84 11.97 36.27
C GLU A 561 31.33 12.09 36.53
N LEU A 562 30.89 12.25 37.79
CA LEU A 562 29.47 12.52 38.08
C LEU A 562 28.99 13.83 37.45
N ARG A 563 29.83 14.86 37.42
CA ARG A 563 29.45 16.19 36.89
C ARG A 563 29.38 16.21 35.37
N ASP A 564 30.26 15.45 34.73
CA ASP A 564 30.28 15.28 33.28
C ASP A 564 29.16 14.32 32.81
N ALA A 565 28.71 13.38 33.66
CA ALA A 565 27.63 12.43 33.37
C ALA A 565 26.20 12.90 33.72
N LEU A 566 26.02 13.89 34.61
CA LEU A 566 24.71 14.31 35.14
C LEU A 566 24.31 15.73 34.69
N PRO A 567 23.47 15.89 33.65
CA PRO A 567 23.08 17.21 33.16
C PRO A 567 22.26 17.98 34.21
N GLY A 568 22.75 19.17 34.55
CA GLY A 568 22.50 19.88 35.82
C GLY A 568 21.11 20.44 36.13
N ARG A 569 20.02 19.76 35.77
CA ARG A 569 18.63 20.08 36.16
C ARG A 569 17.82 18.80 36.33
N ALA A 570 16.95 18.77 37.35
CA ALA A 570 16.01 17.69 37.61
C ALA A 570 14.59 18.22 37.91
N TYR A 571 13.60 17.38 37.66
CA TYR A 571 12.18 17.56 38.01
C TYR A 571 11.86 16.74 39.26
N ILE A 572 11.15 17.34 40.22
CA ILE A 572 10.91 16.75 41.55
C ILE A 572 9.47 16.25 41.64
N PHE A 573 9.30 14.93 41.61
CA PHE A 573 8.02 14.25 41.72
C PHE A 573 7.84 13.62 43.11
N ASP A 574 6.62 13.66 43.61
CA ASP A 574 6.19 13.02 44.86
C ASP A 574 5.37 11.77 44.51
N PRO A 575 5.92 10.55 44.68
CA PRO A 575 5.24 9.31 44.31
C PRO A 575 3.97 9.06 45.10
N LYS A 576 3.88 9.54 46.35
CA LYS A 576 2.68 9.38 47.16
C LYS A 576 1.59 10.31 46.65
N ALA A 577 1.90 11.59 46.44
CA ALA A 577 0.94 12.51 45.82
C ALA A 577 0.52 12.04 44.42
N ALA A 578 1.39 11.33 43.68
CA ALA A 578 1.02 10.71 42.41
C ALA A 578 0.06 9.53 42.58
N GLN A 579 0.29 8.67 43.57
CA GLN A 579 -0.60 7.56 43.89
C GLN A 579 -1.98 8.07 44.33
N ASP A 580 -2.01 9.07 45.22
CA ASP A 580 -3.24 9.72 45.68
C ASP A 580 -3.97 10.41 44.51
N ALA A 581 -3.28 11.20 43.67
CA ALA A 581 -3.89 12.00 42.59
C ALA A 581 -4.27 11.24 41.30
N PHE A 582 -4.07 9.92 41.28
CA PHE A 582 -4.49 9.00 40.21
C PHE A 582 -5.20 7.74 40.72
N ALA A 583 -5.64 7.72 42.00
CA ALA A 583 -6.33 6.59 42.61
C ALA A 583 -7.76 6.37 42.07
N ASP A 584 -8.47 7.45 41.73
CA ASP A 584 -9.91 7.47 41.44
C ASP A 584 -10.31 6.86 40.06
N ARG A 585 -9.76 5.70 39.69
CA ARG A 585 -10.07 5.01 38.42
C ARG A 585 -11.39 4.22 38.43
N GLU A 586 -12.01 3.98 39.58
CA GLU A 586 -13.01 2.91 39.74
C GLU A 586 -14.49 3.33 39.51
N THR A 587 -14.80 4.63 39.42
CA THR A 587 -16.20 5.09 39.27
C THR A 587 -16.34 6.16 38.16
N PRO A 588 -16.99 5.86 37.03
CA PRO A 588 -17.39 6.87 36.04
C PRO A 588 -18.37 7.89 36.67
N PRO A 589 -18.32 9.17 36.29
CA PRO A 589 -19.29 10.16 36.77
C PRO A 589 -20.71 9.83 36.30
N GLN A 590 -21.72 10.19 37.09
CA GLN A 590 -23.13 10.01 36.76
C GLN A 590 -23.56 11.06 35.72
N VAL A 591 -23.53 10.66 34.44
CA VAL A 591 -23.74 11.59 33.31
C VAL A 591 -25.19 11.65 32.83
N THR A 592 -25.93 10.54 32.90
CA THR A 592 -27.36 10.48 32.60
C THR A 592 -28.18 10.73 33.88
N PRO A 593 -29.21 11.59 33.87
CA PRO A 593 -30.16 11.69 34.98
C PRO A 593 -30.90 10.37 35.26
N ASP A 594 -31.14 10.03 36.52
CA ASP A 594 -31.81 8.78 36.93
C ASP A 594 -33.29 8.69 36.49
N GLN A 595 -33.91 9.83 36.20
CA GLN A 595 -35.18 9.94 35.50
C GLN A 595 -35.07 11.06 34.47
N ALA A 596 -35.70 10.88 33.31
CA ALA A 596 -35.85 11.97 32.35
C ALA A 596 -36.65 13.12 32.99
N PRO A 597 -36.21 14.39 32.87
CA PRO A 597 -36.92 15.51 33.45
C PRO A 597 -38.29 15.67 32.77
N VAL A 598 -39.35 15.32 33.50
CA VAL A 598 -40.73 15.63 33.11
C VAL A 598 -40.87 17.16 33.03
N PRO A 599 -41.52 17.72 31.99
CA PRO A 599 -41.82 19.16 31.96
C PRO A 599 -42.57 19.56 33.23
N GLY A 600 -42.05 20.56 33.96
CA GLY A 600 -42.64 21.00 35.22
C GLY A 600 -44.03 21.59 35.02
N ASP A 601 -45.06 20.91 35.53
CA ASP A 601 -46.35 21.55 35.80
C ASP A 601 -46.25 22.28 37.14
N ASP A 602 -45.99 23.59 37.09
CA ASP A 602 -45.94 24.47 38.25
C ASP A 602 -47.33 24.75 38.88
N SER A 603 -48.33 23.89 38.63
CA SER A 603 -49.64 23.99 39.26
C SER A 603 -49.56 23.68 40.77
N ALA A 604 -50.14 24.56 41.58
CA ALA A 604 -50.06 24.50 43.04
C ALA A 604 -50.64 23.20 43.66
N THR A 605 -51.39 22.42 42.88
CA THR A 605 -51.97 21.13 43.26
C THR A 605 -50.90 20.05 43.47
N VAL A 606 -49.91 19.96 42.56
CA VAL A 606 -48.88 18.89 42.56
C VAL A 606 -48.00 18.96 43.81
N ALA A 607 -47.74 20.18 44.30
CA ALA A 607 -46.98 20.43 45.52
C ALA A 607 -47.68 19.98 46.81
N ALA A 608 -48.98 19.64 46.78
CA ALA A 608 -49.69 19.00 47.88
C ALA A 608 -49.60 17.47 47.79
N GLU A 609 -49.77 16.91 46.59
CA GLU A 609 -49.84 15.46 46.35
C GLU A 609 -48.50 14.74 46.60
N ASN A 610 -47.38 15.35 46.19
CA ASN A 610 -46.03 14.82 46.44
C ASN A 610 -45.68 14.70 47.94
N ARG A 611 -46.35 15.46 48.82
CA ARG A 611 -46.18 15.32 50.29
C ARG A 611 -46.96 14.13 50.88
N ALA A 612 -47.98 13.61 50.19
CA ALA A 612 -48.68 12.40 50.61
C ALA A 612 -47.94 11.12 50.17
N MET A 613 -47.41 11.11 48.94
CA MET A 613 -46.73 9.94 48.36
C MET A 613 -45.44 9.55 49.09
N ALA A 614 -44.69 10.52 49.64
CA ALA A 614 -43.45 10.29 50.37
C ALA A 614 -43.60 9.43 51.65
N ALA A 615 -44.82 9.20 52.15
CA ALA A 615 -45.07 8.49 53.40
C ALA A 615 -45.25 6.96 53.25
N TYR A 616 -45.37 6.41 52.03
CA TYR A 616 -46.11 5.13 51.87
C TYR A 616 -45.32 3.86 51.52
N ARG A 617 -44.13 3.88 50.89
CA ARG A 617 -43.52 2.64 50.32
C ARG A 617 -42.01 2.43 50.51
N ASN A 618 -41.69 1.80 51.63
CA ASN A 618 -40.70 0.72 51.81
C ASN A 618 -41.39 -0.30 52.77
N PRO A 619 -41.07 -1.63 52.85
CA PRO A 619 -39.79 -2.29 52.49
C PRO A 619 -39.83 -3.77 51.96
N VAL A 620 -38.65 -4.39 51.73
CA VAL A 620 -38.21 -5.77 52.15
C VAL A 620 -38.69 -7.10 51.45
N VAL A 621 -37.74 -7.75 50.72
CA VAL A 621 -37.22 -9.17 50.86
C VAL A 621 -37.81 -10.43 50.13
N ALA A 622 -36.86 -11.31 49.69
CA ALA A 622 -36.85 -12.80 49.51
C ALA A 622 -37.17 -13.54 48.17
N ALA A 623 -36.08 -13.94 47.47
CA ALA A 623 -35.62 -15.30 47.07
C ALA A 623 -36.54 -16.44 46.51
N GLN A 624 -36.10 -17.14 45.43
CA GLN A 624 -35.87 -18.63 45.30
C GLN A 624 -35.69 -19.14 43.82
N ALA A 625 -35.26 -20.41 43.64
CA ALA A 625 -35.08 -21.23 42.41
C ALA A 625 -35.13 -22.75 42.80
N PRO A 626 -34.94 -23.82 41.96
CA PRO A 626 -34.64 -23.96 40.51
C PRO A 626 -35.39 -25.14 39.76
N ALA A 627 -34.85 -25.65 38.61
CA ALA A 627 -34.77 -27.08 38.14
C ALA A 627 -35.45 -27.61 36.81
N ASP A 628 -34.65 -28.39 36.02
CA ASP A 628 -34.84 -29.60 35.14
C ASP A 628 -35.73 -29.68 33.84
N GLY A 629 -35.41 -30.60 32.88
CA GLY A 629 -36.06 -30.67 31.52
C GLY A 629 -35.98 -31.91 30.55
N VAL A 630 -34.82 -32.32 29.98
CA VAL A 630 -34.53 -33.62 29.23
C VAL A 630 -35.21 -34.05 27.86
N ALA A 631 -34.39 -34.48 26.85
CA ALA A 631 -34.62 -35.44 25.70
C ALA A 631 -35.54 -35.11 24.45
N ALA A 632 -35.51 -35.79 23.26
CA ALA A 632 -34.47 -36.50 22.44
C ALA A 632 -34.95 -37.03 21.01
N SER A 633 -34.02 -37.20 20.04
CA SER A 633 -33.90 -38.21 18.93
C SER A 633 -34.92 -38.39 17.74
N ARG A 634 -34.40 -38.52 16.47
CA ARG A 634 -34.62 -39.66 15.50
C ARG A 634 -33.89 -39.54 14.12
N ARG A 635 -33.89 -40.62 13.31
CA ARG A 635 -33.31 -40.79 11.92
C ARG A 635 -34.36 -41.33 10.92
N HIS A 636 -34.10 -41.30 9.60
CA HIS A 636 -34.30 -42.43 8.65
C HIS A 636 -33.62 -42.21 7.26
N ASP A 637 -33.63 -43.25 6.39
CA ASP A 637 -32.76 -43.46 5.20
C ASP A 637 -33.38 -44.52 4.22
N VAL A 638 -33.29 -44.36 2.87
CA VAL A 638 -33.77 -45.29 1.78
C VAL A 638 -33.03 -45.03 0.42
N THR A 639 -33.02 -46.01 -0.51
CA THR A 639 -32.03 -46.26 -1.61
C THR A 639 -32.44 -46.04 -3.10
N SER A 640 -31.46 -46.20 -4.01
CA SER A 640 -31.39 -46.16 -5.52
C SER A 640 -32.13 -47.30 -6.29
N PRO A 641 -31.93 -47.66 -7.61
CA PRO A 641 -31.04 -47.20 -8.73
C PRO A 641 -31.65 -47.21 -10.20
N VAL A 642 -30.82 -47.12 -11.28
CA VAL A 642 -30.84 -47.89 -12.60
C VAL A 642 -30.06 -47.19 -13.78
N GLN A 643 -29.69 -47.93 -14.84
CA GLN A 643 -28.65 -47.66 -15.89
C GLN A 643 -29.15 -47.91 -17.35
N ALA A 644 -28.40 -47.75 -18.47
CA ALA A 644 -27.44 -46.75 -19.02
C ALA A 644 -26.76 -47.29 -20.34
N PRO A 645 -26.63 -46.56 -21.48
CA PRO A 645 -26.02 -47.10 -22.72
C PRO A 645 -24.68 -46.44 -23.22
N PRO A 646 -23.75 -47.21 -23.82
CA PRO A 646 -22.59 -46.76 -24.62
C PRO A 646 -22.89 -46.86 -26.16
N ARG A 647 -22.08 -46.50 -27.19
CA ARG A 647 -20.73 -45.89 -27.46
C ARG A 647 -20.78 -45.36 -28.95
N PRO A 648 -19.74 -45.22 -29.84
CA PRO A 648 -18.28 -45.45 -29.76
C PRO A 648 -17.33 -44.36 -30.38
N THR A 649 -16.03 -44.48 -30.03
CA THR A 649 -14.78 -44.21 -30.78
C THR A 649 -14.57 -43.05 -31.78
N THR A 650 -13.56 -42.24 -31.45
CA THR A 650 -12.46 -41.76 -32.34
C THR A 650 -11.12 -42.32 -31.74
N PRO A 651 -9.92 -42.13 -32.32
CA PRO A 651 -8.67 -42.74 -31.80
C PRO A 651 -8.36 -42.44 -30.32
N PRO A 652 -7.52 -43.26 -29.64
CA PRO A 652 -7.21 -43.08 -28.22
C PRO A 652 -6.32 -41.85 -27.98
N ARG A 653 -6.97 -40.69 -27.89
CA ARG A 653 -6.45 -39.51 -27.18
C ARG A 653 -6.04 -39.96 -25.78
N ILE A 654 -4.86 -39.56 -25.31
CA ILE A 654 -4.44 -39.81 -23.92
C ILE A 654 -5.52 -39.21 -22.99
N VAL A 655 -6.20 -40.08 -22.24
CA VAL A 655 -7.26 -39.67 -21.32
C VAL A 655 -6.62 -39.25 -20.02
N PHE A 656 -6.27 -37.96 -19.94
CA PHE A 656 -5.85 -37.33 -18.71
C PHE A 656 -7.02 -37.33 -17.70
N PRO A 657 -6.82 -37.71 -16.43
CA PRO A 657 -7.87 -37.64 -15.41
C PRO A 657 -8.32 -36.20 -15.16
N GLU A 658 -9.60 -36.01 -14.83
CA GLU A 658 -10.08 -34.70 -14.37
C GLU A 658 -9.45 -34.35 -13.01
N ALA A 659 -9.08 -33.09 -12.83
CA ALA A 659 -8.51 -32.59 -11.58
C ALA A 659 -9.63 -32.23 -10.59
N ALA A 660 -9.53 -32.72 -9.35
CA ALA A 660 -10.44 -32.31 -8.29
C ALA A 660 -10.10 -30.89 -7.80
N GLU A 661 -11.05 -29.96 -7.90
CA GLU A 661 -10.89 -28.60 -7.36
C GLU A 661 -10.89 -28.65 -5.82
N HIS A 662 -9.71 -28.47 -5.22
CA HIS A 662 -9.54 -28.38 -3.77
C HIS A 662 -8.79 -27.09 -3.43
N VAL A 663 -9.51 -26.12 -2.84
CA VAL A 663 -9.02 -24.75 -2.64
C VAL A 663 -8.01 -24.68 -1.49
N THR A 664 -6.77 -25.06 -1.79
CA THR A 664 -5.62 -25.06 -0.88
C THR A 664 -5.08 -23.66 -0.59
N ASP A 665 -5.09 -22.75 -1.56
CA ASP A 665 -4.64 -21.36 -1.43
C ASP A 665 -5.73 -20.38 -1.89
N ARG A 666 -6.52 -19.89 -0.91
CA ARG A 666 -7.60 -18.92 -1.14
C ARG A 666 -7.09 -17.62 -1.79
N SER A 667 -5.86 -17.21 -1.52
CA SER A 667 -5.25 -16.01 -2.11
C SER A 667 -4.92 -16.22 -3.58
N PHE A 668 -4.37 -17.38 -3.94
CA PHE A 668 -4.09 -17.75 -5.32
C PHE A 668 -5.38 -17.99 -6.13
N ALA A 669 -6.40 -18.62 -5.51
CA ALA A 669 -7.71 -18.77 -6.12
C ALA A 669 -8.36 -17.40 -6.41
N SER A 670 -8.33 -16.49 -5.43
CA SER A 670 -8.85 -15.13 -5.55
C SER A 670 -8.09 -14.27 -6.58
N LEU A 671 -6.79 -14.50 -6.76
CA LEU A 671 -6.02 -13.91 -7.86
C LEU A 671 -6.46 -14.48 -9.21
N SER A 672 -6.53 -15.81 -9.33
CA SER A 672 -6.82 -16.51 -10.59
C SER A 672 -8.21 -16.19 -11.14
N ALA A 673 -9.22 -16.15 -10.28
CA ALA A 673 -10.60 -15.80 -10.66
C ALA A 673 -10.76 -14.36 -11.19
N ARG A 674 -9.79 -13.47 -10.91
CA ARG A 674 -9.78 -12.05 -11.31
C ARG A 674 -8.67 -11.72 -12.31
N ALA A 675 -7.88 -12.71 -12.70
CA ALA A 675 -6.73 -12.52 -13.58
C ALA A 675 -7.16 -12.28 -15.03
N THR A 676 -6.55 -11.29 -15.68
CA THR A 676 -6.81 -10.96 -17.09
C THR A 676 -5.50 -10.74 -17.87
N GLY A 677 -5.52 -11.02 -19.17
CA GLY A 677 -4.36 -10.86 -20.05
C GLY A 677 -3.09 -11.54 -19.50
N ARG A 678 -1.99 -10.78 -19.39
CA ARG A 678 -0.71 -11.29 -18.84
C ARG A 678 -0.83 -11.88 -17.44
N THR A 679 -1.74 -11.40 -16.58
CA THR A 679 -1.98 -11.98 -15.26
C THR A 679 -2.58 -13.39 -15.38
N LEU A 680 -3.52 -13.60 -16.31
CA LEU A 680 -4.16 -14.89 -16.53
C LEU A 680 -3.20 -15.92 -17.16
N SER A 681 -2.37 -15.50 -18.10
CA SER A 681 -1.29 -16.35 -18.61
C SER A 681 -0.25 -16.71 -17.54
N ALA A 682 -0.12 -15.87 -16.50
CA ALA A 682 0.82 -16.07 -15.39
C ALA A 682 0.30 -16.95 -14.25
N THR A 683 -1.01 -17.07 -14.04
CA THR A 683 -1.60 -18.03 -13.08
C THR A 683 -1.74 -19.44 -13.66
N ARG A 684 -1.74 -19.58 -15.00
CA ARG A 684 -1.82 -20.86 -15.72
C ARG A 684 -0.49 -21.61 -15.76
N PHE A 685 -0.08 -22.22 -14.65
CA PHE A 685 1.08 -23.10 -14.60
C PHE A 685 0.83 -24.35 -13.76
N GLY A 686 1.64 -25.39 -14.00
CA GLY A 686 1.69 -26.62 -13.22
C GLY A 686 3.12 -27.15 -13.12
N VAL A 687 3.38 -27.97 -12.10
CA VAL A 687 4.70 -28.58 -11.86
C VAL A 687 4.61 -30.09 -12.05
N LEU A 688 5.37 -30.63 -12.99
CA LEU A 688 5.48 -32.06 -13.26
C LEU A 688 6.61 -32.67 -12.41
N GLY A 689 6.26 -33.62 -11.56
CA GLY A 689 7.17 -34.59 -10.93
C GLY A 689 7.10 -35.94 -11.63
N ASN A 690 7.62 -37.00 -11.00
CA ASN A 690 7.64 -38.35 -11.60
C ASN A 690 6.21 -38.92 -11.75
N GLY A 691 5.62 -38.80 -12.94
CA GLY A 691 4.27 -39.29 -13.25
C GLY A 691 3.12 -38.55 -12.54
N VAL A 692 3.37 -37.38 -11.94
CA VAL A 692 2.39 -36.61 -11.17
C VAL A 692 2.48 -35.12 -11.52
N LEU A 693 1.34 -34.52 -11.85
CA LEU A 693 1.20 -33.09 -12.11
C LEU A 693 0.57 -32.39 -10.90
N HIS A 694 1.31 -31.43 -10.35
CA HIS A 694 0.86 -30.57 -9.27
C HIS A 694 0.32 -29.26 -9.85
N LEU A 695 -0.92 -28.90 -9.46
CA LEU A 695 -1.66 -27.76 -9.98
C LEU A 695 -2.06 -26.80 -8.84
N PRO A 696 -2.08 -25.47 -9.05
CA PRO A 696 -2.59 -24.54 -8.05
C PRO A 696 -4.08 -24.79 -7.75
N ASN A 697 -4.43 -25.07 -6.49
CA ASN A 697 -5.79 -25.38 -6.03
C ASN A 697 -6.42 -26.67 -6.61
N CYS A 698 -5.62 -27.68 -6.91
CA CYS A 698 -6.12 -29.04 -7.16
C CYS A 698 -5.31 -30.08 -6.35
N GLU A 699 -5.87 -31.26 -6.17
CA GLU A 699 -5.08 -32.42 -5.74
C GLU A 699 -4.08 -32.85 -6.83
N PRO A 700 -2.91 -33.44 -6.48
CA PRO A 700 -1.92 -33.85 -7.48
C PRO A 700 -2.45 -34.98 -8.38
N VAL A 701 -2.45 -34.77 -9.70
CA VAL A 701 -3.06 -35.69 -10.67
C VAL A 701 -1.99 -36.59 -11.30
N LYS A 702 -2.25 -37.91 -11.35
CA LYS A 702 -1.37 -38.84 -12.06
C LYS A 702 -1.47 -38.65 -13.57
N VAL A 703 -0.35 -38.46 -14.25
CA VAL A 703 -0.26 -38.23 -15.69
C VAL A 703 0.92 -39.00 -16.30
N PRO A 704 0.84 -39.44 -17.56
CA PRO A 704 2.03 -39.89 -18.28
C PRO A 704 3.03 -38.72 -18.44
N VAL A 705 4.32 -39.01 -18.29
CA VAL A 705 5.39 -38.04 -18.55
C VAL A 705 5.59 -37.87 -20.07
N PRO A 706 5.87 -36.65 -20.58
CA PRO A 706 6.20 -36.41 -21.99
C PRO A 706 7.50 -37.13 -22.41
N ALA A 707 7.40 -38.08 -23.33
CA ALA A 707 8.56 -38.79 -23.90
C ALA A 707 9.29 -37.92 -24.95
N SER A 708 8.62 -36.89 -25.46
CA SER A 708 9.13 -35.90 -26.40
C SER A 708 8.49 -34.53 -26.16
N VAL A 709 8.98 -33.51 -26.87
CA VAL A 709 8.33 -32.19 -26.92
C VAL A 709 6.92 -32.24 -27.54
N ASP A 710 6.61 -33.25 -28.36
CA ASP A 710 5.34 -33.39 -29.09
C ASP A 710 4.17 -33.79 -28.18
N ASP A 711 4.45 -34.43 -27.05
CA ASP A 711 3.44 -34.81 -26.05
C ASP A 711 2.98 -33.62 -25.19
N VAL A 712 3.84 -32.60 -25.06
CA VAL A 712 3.64 -31.46 -24.15
C VAL A 712 2.36 -30.65 -24.44
N PRO A 713 2.02 -30.30 -25.70
CA PRO A 713 0.81 -29.53 -25.99
C PRO A 713 -0.48 -30.24 -25.56
N ALA A 714 -0.53 -31.58 -25.62
CA ALA A 714 -1.69 -32.36 -25.20
C ALA A 714 -1.90 -32.30 -23.68
N LEU A 715 -0.82 -32.50 -22.90
CA LEU A 715 -0.81 -32.37 -21.45
C LEU A 715 -1.17 -30.95 -20.99
N VAL A 716 -0.57 -29.94 -21.62
CA VAL A 716 -0.80 -28.52 -21.32
C VAL A 716 -2.23 -28.09 -21.65
N ALA A 717 -2.79 -28.56 -22.77
CA ALA A 717 -4.18 -28.26 -23.14
C ALA A 717 -5.19 -28.92 -22.19
N ALA A 718 -4.94 -30.15 -21.73
CA ALA A 718 -5.85 -30.89 -20.85
C ALA A 718 -6.15 -30.16 -19.53
N TYR A 719 -5.12 -29.50 -18.96
CA TYR A 719 -5.25 -28.74 -17.70
C TYR A 719 -5.23 -27.21 -17.92
N GLY A 720 -5.43 -26.73 -19.16
CA GLY A 720 -5.57 -25.30 -19.47
C GLY A 720 -4.34 -24.43 -19.18
N LEU A 721 -3.13 -25.02 -19.20
CA LEU A 721 -1.89 -24.37 -18.76
C LEU A 721 -1.28 -23.45 -19.82
N LYS A 722 -0.29 -22.66 -19.39
CA LYS A 722 0.59 -21.83 -20.23
C LYS A 722 2.07 -22.16 -20.01
N THR A 723 2.45 -22.47 -18.77
CA THR A 723 3.82 -22.90 -18.41
C THR A 723 3.81 -24.25 -17.70
N LEU A 724 4.52 -25.22 -18.26
CA LEU A 724 4.85 -26.48 -17.60
C LEU A 724 6.24 -26.35 -16.96
N TRP A 725 6.31 -26.52 -15.65
CA TRP A 725 7.57 -26.57 -14.92
C TRP A 725 7.96 -28.03 -14.67
N VAL A 726 9.16 -28.43 -15.08
CA VAL A 726 9.68 -29.79 -14.93
C VAL A 726 10.57 -29.84 -13.68
N HIS A 727 10.13 -30.54 -12.64
CA HIS A 727 10.95 -30.79 -11.46
C HIS A 727 12.01 -31.88 -11.75
N GLN A 728 13.10 -31.91 -10.96
CA GLN A 728 14.19 -32.88 -11.17
C GLN A 728 13.71 -34.34 -11.17
N GLU A 729 12.68 -34.67 -10.37
CA GLU A 729 12.08 -36.01 -10.30
C GLU A 729 11.45 -36.47 -11.64
N ALA A 730 11.05 -35.53 -12.51
CA ALA A 730 10.47 -35.86 -13.81
C ALA A 730 11.54 -36.08 -14.90
N MET A 731 12.77 -35.58 -14.72
CA MET A 731 13.76 -35.47 -15.79
C MET A 731 14.21 -36.83 -16.32
N GLU A 732 14.58 -37.76 -15.43
CA GLU A 732 14.98 -39.13 -15.80
C GLU A 732 13.85 -39.86 -16.57
N ALA A 733 12.62 -39.78 -16.06
CA ALA A 733 11.45 -40.41 -16.67
C ALA A 733 11.06 -39.79 -18.03
N MET A 734 11.45 -38.54 -18.29
CA MET A 734 11.32 -37.85 -19.58
C MET A 734 12.53 -38.07 -20.52
N GLY A 735 13.57 -38.80 -20.09
CA GLY A 735 14.81 -38.95 -20.84
C GLY A 735 15.61 -37.66 -20.98
N LEU A 736 15.49 -36.73 -20.02
CA LEU A 736 16.23 -35.48 -19.97
C LEU A 736 17.54 -35.65 -19.15
N PRO A 737 18.71 -35.21 -19.67
CA PRO A 737 19.97 -35.27 -18.95
C PRO A 737 19.96 -34.38 -17.70
N THR A 738 20.74 -34.73 -16.69
CA THR A 738 21.02 -33.86 -15.53
C THR A 738 21.76 -32.58 -15.96
N PHE A 739 21.91 -31.63 -15.04
CA PHE A 739 22.66 -30.40 -15.32
C PHE A 739 24.11 -30.64 -15.76
N GLU A 740 24.79 -31.60 -15.13
CA GLU A 740 26.20 -31.92 -15.43
C GLU A 740 26.33 -32.63 -16.77
N GLU A 741 25.52 -33.67 -17.04
CA GLU A 741 25.48 -34.35 -18.35
C GLU A 741 25.11 -33.38 -19.48
N ARG A 742 24.16 -32.46 -19.26
CA ARG A 742 23.84 -31.39 -20.22
C ARG A 742 25.04 -30.45 -20.43
N ARG A 743 25.81 -30.16 -19.38
CA ARG A 743 27.01 -29.31 -19.48
C ARG A 743 28.09 -30.00 -20.30
N GLU A 744 28.35 -31.27 -20.05
CA GLU A 744 29.30 -32.09 -20.79
C GLU A 744 28.91 -32.27 -22.26
N LEU A 745 27.64 -32.61 -22.53
CA LEU A 745 27.09 -32.72 -23.88
C LEU A 745 27.24 -31.41 -24.67
N GLY A 746 26.94 -30.26 -24.05
CA GLY A 746 27.13 -28.96 -24.69
C GLY A 746 28.60 -28.57 -24.90
N MET A 747 29.51 -28.97 -24.00
CA MET A 747 30.96 -28.80 -24.21
C MET A 747 31.48 -29.69 -25.34
N ALA A 748 31.02 -30.95 -25.44
CA ALA A 748 31.35 -31.83 -26.56
C ALA A 748 30.85 -31.25 -27.90
N GLN A 749 29.61 -30.72 -27.92
CA GLN A 749 29.06 -30.03 -29.09
C GLN A 749 29.85 -28.76 -29.45
N GLU A 750 30.29 -27.95 -28.47
CA GLU A 750 31.11 -26.75 -28.73
C GLU A 750 32.52 -27.12 -29.26
N ARG A 751 33.15 -28.19 -28.76
CA ARG A 751 34.41 -28.71 -29.32
C ARG A 751 34.24 -29.16 -30.77
N ALA A 752 33.24 -30.01 -31.03
CA ALA A 752 32.96 -30.54 -32.37
C ALA A 752 32.66 -29.42 -33.38
N ALA A 753 31.83 -28.45 -33.01
CA ALA A 753 31.49 -27.29 -33.85
C ALA A 753 32.69 -26.36 -34.13
N LYS A 754 33.76 -26.43 -33.34
CA LYS A 754 35.00 -25.65 -33.50
C LYS A 754 36.19 -26.48 -34.01
N GLY A 755 36.03 -27.78 -34.22
CA GLY A 755 37.10 -28.69 -34.63
C GLY A 755 38.21 -28.87 -33.58
N LEU A 756 37.89 -28.74 -32.28
CA LEU A 756 38.85 -28.81 -31.18
C LEU A 756 38.97 -30.25 -30.63
N PRO A 757 40.15 -30.69 -30.15
CA PRO A 757 40.30 -32.01 -29.54
C PRO A 757 39.66 -32.08 -28.14
N GLU A 758 39.45 -33.30 -27.63
CA GLU A 758 38.70 -33.56 -26.39
C GLU A 758 39.35 -33.00 -25.13
N ASP A 759 40.68 -32.94 -25.08
CA ASP A 759 41.46 -32.40 -23.97
C ASP A 759 41.35 -30.86 -23.86
N GLN A 760 41.00 -30.18 -24.96
CA GLN A 760 40.96 -28.73 -24.98
C GLN A 760 39.75 -28.19 -24.21
N SER A 761 40.03 -27.24 -23.31
CA SER A 761 39.01 -26.57 -22.51
C SER A 761 38.17 -25.62 -23.36
N VAL A 762 36.85 -25.82 -23.33
CA VAL A 762 35.83 -24.94 -23.91
C VAL A 762 34.95 -24.36 -22.82
N LYS A 763 34.18 -23.32 -23.14
CA LYS A 763 33.32 -22.69 -22.14
C LYS A 763 32.09 -23.58 -21.87
N PRO A 764 31.73 -23.87 -20.61
CA PRO A 764 30.51 -24.63 -20.33
C PRO A 764 29.24 -23.86 -20.78
N PRO A 765 28.23 -24.56 -21.33
CA PRO A 765 26.98 -23.94 -21.77
C PRO A 765 26.20 -23.34 -20.59
N GLY A 766 25.76 -22.08 -20.75
CA GLY A 766 24.88 -21.44 -19.78
C GLY A 766 23.46 -22.02 -19.74
N ALA A 767 22.67 -21.56 -18.76
CA ALA A 767 21.28 -21.99 -18.56
C ALA A 767 20.37 -21.70 -19.78
N MET A 768 20.69 -20.65 -20.54
CA MET A 768 19.97 -20.23 -21.75
C MET A 768 20.72 -20.52 -23.06
N ASN A 769 21.90 -21.14 -23.01
CA ASN A 769 22.60 -21.59 -24.21
C ASN A 769 21.99 -22.93 -24.66
N PRO A 770 21.43 -23.05 -25.87
CA PRO A 770 20.86 -24.32 -26.33
C PRO A 770 21.92 -25.42 -26.40
N VAL A 771 21.52 -26.63 -26.01
CA VAL A 771 22.28 -27.88 -26.21
C VAL A 771 21.40 -28.80 -27.05
N ALA A 772 21.91 -29.32 -28.16
CA ALA A 772 21.13 -30.16 -29.06
C ALA A 772 20.84 -31.52 -28.39
N HIS A 773 19.59 -31.99 -28.46
CA HIS A 773 19.13 -33.20 -27.80
C HIS A 773 17.87 -33.76 -28.49
N PRO A 774 17.68 -35.08 -28.64
CA PRO A 774 16.53 -35.64 -29.36
C PRO A 774 15.16 -35.20 -28.81
N TRP A 775 15.00 -35.13 -27.49
CA TRP A 775 13.71 -34.79 -26.85
C TRP A 775 13.09 -33.45 -27.31
N VAL A 776 13.91 -32.47 -27.69
CA VAL A 776 13.44 -31.13 -28.16
C VAL A 776 13.25 -31.02 -29.67
N ILE A 777 13.41 -32.10 -30.43
CA ILE A 777 13.24 -32.11 -31.89
C ILE A 777 11.80 -32.56 -32.20
N PRO A 778 10.93 -31.70 -32.79
CA PRO A 778 9.59 -32.10 -33.17
C PRO A 778 9.60 -33.16 -34.29
N GLY A 779 8.69 -34.14 -34.22
CA GLY A 779 8.53 -35.17 -35.24
C GLY A 779 7.75 -34.72 -36.48
N ASP A 780 7.74 -35.58 -37.51
CA ASP A 780 6.93 -35.35 -38.71
C ASP A 780 5.44 -35.27 -38.38
N GLY A 781 4.82 -34.11 -38.66
CA GLY A 781 3.42 -33.85 -38.32
C GLY A 781 3.17 -33.44 -36.86
N SER A 782 4.22 -33.08 -36.11
CA SER A 782 4.13 -32.63 -34.71
C SER A 782 3.13 -31.46 -34.50
N PRO A 783 2.45 -31.40 -33.34
CA PRO A 783 1.71 -30.22 -32.90
C PRO A 783 2.60 -29.01 -32.58
N VAL A 784 3.93 -29.17 -32.50
CA VAL A 784 4.93 -28.13 -32.24
C VAL A 784 5.65 -27.77 -33.54
N ALA A 785 5.47 -26.53 -34.00
CA ALA A 785 6.12 -26.02 -35.21
C ALA A 785 7.53 -25.47 -34.96
N GLU A 786 7.84 -25.02 -33.74
CA GLU A 786 9.14 -24.43 -33.40
C GLU A 786 9.42 -24.58 -31.89
N VAL A 787 10.67 -24.88 -31.52
CA VAL A 787 11.18 -24.80 -30.15
C VAL A 787 12.21 -23.68 -30.08
N PHE A 788 11.96 -22.67 -29.24
CA PHE A 788 12.81 -21.50 -29.09
C PHE A 788 13.36 -21.33 -27.65
N PRO A 789 14.69 -21.29 -27.44
CA PRO A 789 15.75 -21.57 -28.41
C PRO A 789 15.75 -23.03 -28.88
N ALA A 790 16.32 -23.29 -30.07
CA ALA A 790 16.41 -24.64 -30.63
C ALA A 790 17.47 -25.48 -29.90
N GLY A 791 17.08 -26.10 -28.78
CA GLY A 791 17.95 -26.89 -27.91
C GLY A 791 17.49 -26.88 -26.45
N LEU A 792 17.92 -27.86 -25.65
CA LEU A 792 17.63 -27.88 -24.21
C LEU A 792 18.18 -26.63 -23.51
N THR A 793 17.31 -25.91 -22.83
CA THR A 793 17.62 -24.77 -21.96
C THR A 793 16.73 -24.79 -20.72
N ALA A 794 17.04 -23.96 -19.72
CA ALA A 794 16.21 -23.79 -18.53
C ALA A 794 14.81 -23.20 -18.83
N TRP A 795 14.59 -22.64 -20.03
CA TRP A 795 13.33 -22.01 -20.43
C TRP A 795 13.13 -22.06 -21.95
N MET A 796 12.29 -22.97 -22.41
CA MET A 796 11.96 -23.20 -23.81
C MET A 796 10.54 -22.70 -24.11
N THR A 797 10.36 -22.03 -25.25
CA THR A 797 9.04 -21.61 -25.75
C THR A 797 8.69 -22.46 -26.95
N LEU A 798 7.58 -23.18 -26.87
CA LEU A 798 7.01 -23.97 -27.96
C LEU A 798 6.04 -23.09 -28.74
N LYS A 799 6.23 -22.98 -30.07
CA LYS A 799 5.22 -22.46 -30.98
C LYS A 799 4.40 -23.63 -31.50
N LEU A 800 3.07 -23.58 -31.37
CA LEU A 800 2.19 -24.62 -31.89
C LEU A 800 1.98 -24.47 -33.41
N ALA A 801 1.63 -25.57 -34.07
CA ALA A 801 1.36 -25.60 -35.51
C ALA A 801 0.01 -24.98 -35.90
N ASP A 802 -0.95 -24.93 -34.97
CA ASP A 802 -2.24 -24.24 -35.14
C ASP A 802 -2.15 -22.79 -34.63
N ASP A 803 -2.09 -21.83 -35.56
CA ASP A 803 -2.04 -20.39 -35.27
C ASP A 803 -3.46 -19.74 -35.14
N THR A 804 -4.55 -20.52 -35.14
CA THR A 804 -5.92 -19.97 -34.97
C THR A 804 -6.24 -19.58 -33.52
N ALA A 805 -5.54 -20.18 -32.55
CA ALA A 805 -5.68 -19.82 -31.14
C ALA A 805 -4.99 -18.47 -30.84
N ARG A 806 -5.71 -17.56 -30.18
CA ARG A 806 -5.27 -16.20 -29.80
C ARG A 806 -4.09 -16.13 -28.81
N ASP A 807 -3.45 -17.27 -28.54
CA ASP A 807 -2.43 -17.53 -27.53
C ASP A 807 -1.62 -18.81 -27.92
N SER A 808 -1.08 -18.87 -29.14
CA SER A 808 -0.47 -20.06 -29.79
C SER A 808 0.91 -20.50 -29.25
N ARG A 809 1.26 -20.12 -28.01
CA ARG A 809 2.57 -20.42 -27.38
C ARG A 809 2.43 -21.16 -26.06
N VAL A 810 3.31 -22.14 -25.84
CA VAL A 810 3.44 -22.91 -24.60
C VAL A 810 4.87 -22.76 -24.08
N ILE A 811 5.09 -22.84 -22.77
CA ILE A 811 6.41 -22.71 -22.16
C ILE A 811 6.74 -23.99 -21.38
N VAL A 812 7.97 -24.49 -21.56
CA VAL A 812 8.56 -25.57 -20.75
C VAL A 812 9.76 -24.99 -20.00
N ALA A 813 9.69 -24.96 -18.67
CA ALA A 813 10.76 -24.48 -17.80
C ALA A 813 11.40 -25.66 -17.06
N VAL A 814 12.73 -25.71 -17.02
CA VAL A 814 13.50 -26.78 -16.35
C VAL A 814 14.46 -26.15 -15.33
N PRO A 815 14.00 -25.88 -14.08
CA PRO A 815 14.78 -25.23 -13.04
C PRO A 815 16.13 -25.87 -12.71
N ALA A 816 16.29 -27.19 -12.89
CA ALA A 816 17.55 -27.88 -12.61
C ALA A 816 18.73 -27.36 -13.48
N TYR A 817 18.46 -26.75 -14.64
CA TYR A 817 19.49 -26.16 -15.50
C TYR A 817 19.89 -24.71 -15.10
N GLU A 818 19.27 -24.14 -14.06
CA GLU A 818 19.31 -22.72 -13.72
C GLU A 818 20.40 -22.35 -12.68
N HIS A 819 21.65 -22.72 -12.96
CA HIS A 819 22.83 -22.39 -12.14
C HIS A 819 23.03 -20.88 -11.86
N ARG A 820 22.27 -19.98 -12.51
CA ARG A 820 22.32 -18.54 -12.25
C ARG A 820 21.96 -18.17 -10.81
N PHE A 821 21.28 -19.06 -10.06
CA PHE A 821 20.95 -18.87 -8.64
C PHE A 821 21.97 -19.48 -7.66
N ASP A 822 22.95 -20.25 -8.13
CA ASP A 822 23.87 -20.97 -7.24
C ASP A 822 24.77 -20.03 -6.43
N LYS A 823 25.11 -20.47 -5.22
CA LYS A 823 26.13 -19.83 -4.39
C LYS A 823 27.50 -20.41 -4.73
N ALA A 824 28.56 -19.60 -4.63
CA ALA A 824 29.92 -20.03 -4.93
C ALA A 824 30.42 -21.24 -4.09
N LYS A 825 29.82 -21.50 -2.92
CA LYS A 825 30.11 -22.65 -2.05
C LYS A 825 29.07 -23.79 -2.11
N GLN A 826 27.97 -23.59 -2.84
CA GLN A 826 26.84 -24.54 -2.94
C GLN A 826 26.32 -24.58 -4.38
N PRO A 827 27.05 -25.20 -5.32
CA PRO A 827 26.61 -25.37 -6.71
C PRO A 827 25.41 -26.33 -6.83
N GLY A 828 24.56 -26.10 -7.84
CA GLY A 828 23.47 -26.97 -8.25
C GLY A 828 22.18 -26.94 -7.42
N ARG A 829 21.98 -25.99 -6.48
CA ARG A 829 20.81 -25.99 -5.55
C ARG A 829 20.24 -24.59 -5.24
N GLY A 830 20.44 -23.60 -6.11
CA GLY A 830 19.87 -22.25 -5.95
C GLY A 830 18.45 -22.05 -6.50
N GLY A 831 17.68 -21.16 -5.87
CA GLY A 831 16.42 -20.62 -6.41
C GLY A 831 15.36 -21.68 -6.73
N TRP A 832 14.78 -21.64 -7.93
CA TRP A 832 13.77 -22.64 -8.35
C TRP A 832 14.31 -24.07 -8.41
N GLY A 833 15.59 -24.25 -8.75
CA GLY A 833 16.22 -25.57 -8.87
C GLY A 833 16.53 -26.25 -7.53
N GLY A 834 16.57 -25.48 -6.43
CA GLY A 834 16.79 -26.01 -5.09
C GLY A 834 15.55 -26.61 -4.42
N ALA A 835 14.34 -26.39 -4.98
CA ALA A 835 13.09 -26.81 -4.38
C ALA A 835 13.00 -28.34 -4.21
N GLU A 836 12.83 -28.77 -2.95
CA GLU A 836 13.09 -30.14 -2.52
C GLU A 836 12.13 -31.16 -3.14
N THR A 837 10.90 -30.77 -3.49
CA THR A 837 9.87 -31.61 -4.13
C THR A 837 9.03 -30.79 -5.13
N PRO A 838 8.26 -31.42 -6.05
CA PRO A 838 7.36 -30.73 -6.98
C PRO A 838 6.33 -29.85 -6.26
N ALA A 839 5.85 -30.27 -5.09
CA ALA A 839 4.91 -29.51 -4.28
C ALA A 839 5.54 -28.25 -3.66
N VAL A 840 6.80 -28.33 -3.21
CA VAL A 840 7.55 -27.15 -2.71
C VAL A 840 7.89 -26.19 -3.85
N LEU A 841 8.16 -26.69 -5.06
CA LEU A 841 8.33 -25.86 -6.25
C LEU A 841 7.01 -25.15 -6.63
N LEU A 842 5.88 -25.84 -6.58
CA LEU A 842 4.56 -25.23 -6.81
C LEU A 842 4.29 -24.09 -5.80
N ASP A 843 4.48 -24.34 -4.50
CA ASP A 843 4.32 -23.33 -3.45
C ASP A 843 5.27 -22.14 -3.66
N ALA A 844 6.52 -22.37 -4.04
CA ALA A 844 7.50 -21.31 -4.29
C ALA A 844 7.08 -20.38 -5.45
N LEU A 845 6.52 -20.95 -6.52
CA LEU A 845 5.97 -20.20 -7.65
C LEU A 845 4.70 -19.43 -7.27
N MET A 846 3.81 -20.03 -6.46
CA MET A 846 2.60 -19.37 -5.95
C MET A 846 2.92 -18.20 -5.01
N VAL A 847 3.80 -18.41 -4.02
CA VAL A 847 4.30 -17.36 -3.10
C VAL A 847 4.92 -16.21 -3.88
N TYR A 848 5.78 -16.52 -4.86
CA TYR A 848 6.39 -15.50 -5.71
C TYR A 848 5.33 -14.71 -6.48
N LEU A 849 4.39 -15.37 -7.18
CA LEU A 849 3.42 -14.67 -8.01
C LEU A 849 2.53 -13.74 -7.16
N LEU A 850 2.02 -14.25 -6.03
CA LEU A 850 1.26 -13.48 -5.04
C LEU A 850 2.07 -12.31 -4.47
N SER A 851 3.38 -12.49 -4.24
CA SER A 851 4.22 -11.40 -3.75
C SER A 851 4.28 -10.21 -4.72
N THR A 852 4.24 -10.46 -6.04
CA THR A 852 4.30 -9.42 -7.07
C THR A 852 2.96 -8.68 -7.32
N LEU A 853 1.90 -9.03 -6.60
CA LEU A 853 0.54 -8.55 -6.84
C LEU A 853 0.37 -7.03 -6.63
N HIS A 854 -0.03 -6.33 -7.68
CA HIS A 854 -0.27 -4.89 -7.72
C HIS A 854 -1.47 -4.57 -8.63
N GLY A 855 -1.80 -3.29 -8.79
CA GLY A 855 -3.02 -2.87 -9.50
C GLY A 855 -4.22 -2.77 -8.57
N THR A 856 -5.44 -2.77 -9.12
CA THR A 856 -6.69 -2.68 -8.35
C THR A 856 -7.28 -4.06 -8.09
N GLN A 857 -8.18 -4.18 -7.11
CA GLN A 857 -8.86 -5.45 -6.83
C GLN A 857 -9.65 -6.01 -8.03
N ALA A 858 -10.12 -5.16 -8.95
CA ALA A 858 -10.83 -5.56 -10.17
C ALA A 858 -9.90 -5.79 -11.38
N SER A 859 -8.63 -5.36 -11.31
CA SER A 859 -7.63 -5.58 -12.37
C SER A 859 -6.26 -5.90 -11.74
N PRO A 860 -6.13 -7.09 -11.11
CA PRO A 860 -4.89 -7.52 -10.51
C PRO A 860 -3.80 -7.74 -11.56
N LYS A 861 -2.59 -7.29 -11.24
CA LYS A 861 -1.39 -7.38 -12.07
C LYS A 861 -0.26 -8.01 -11.28
N VAL A 862 0.56 -8.79 -11.96
CA VAL A 862 1.68 -9.55 -11.40
C VAL A 862 2.87 -9.42 -12.32
N VAL A 863 4.08 -9.62 -11.77
CA VAL A 863 5.32 -9.67 -12.55
C VAL A 863 5.80 -11.12 -12.56
N PRO A 864 5.33 -11.95 -13.52
CA PRO A 864 5.73 -13.36 -13.56
C PRO A 864 7.24 -13.49 -13.78
N TYR A 865 7.84 -14.52 -13.18
CA TYR A 865 9.18 -14.92 -13.58
C TYR A 865 9.14 -15.35 -15.04
N TYR A 866 10.02 -14.79 -15.86
CA TYR A 866 10.06 -15.04 -17.29
C TYR A 866 11.50 -15.10 -17.80
N GLN A 867 11.89 -16.25 -18.38
CA GLN A 867 13.18 -16.53 -19.03
C GLN A 867 14.47 -16.41 -18.17
N GLY A 868 14.45 -15.65 -17.08
CA GLY A 868 15.61 -15.41 -16.24
C GLY A 868 15.47 -14.16 -15.36
N PRO A 869 16.35 -14.01 -14.36
CA PRO A 869 16.33 -12.85 -13.46
C PRO A 869 16.56 -11.51 -14.19
N ASN A 870 17.34 -11.47 -15.27
CA ASN A 870 17.51 -10.28 -16.12
C ASN A 870 16.19 -9.80 -16.75
N GLN A 871 15.51 -10.69 -17.47
CA GLN A 871 14.31 -10.33 -18.24
C GLN A 871 13.12 -10.03 -17.32
N THR A 872 13.03 -10.76 -16.20
CA THR A 872 12.08 -10.46 -15.11
C THR A 872 12.36 -9.11 -14.45
N GLY A 873 13.63 -8.76 -14.22
CA GLY A 873 14.03 -7.44 -13.70
C GLY A 873 13.71 -6.28 -14.65
N GLU A 874 13.83 -6.51 -15.96
CA GLU A 874 13.41 -5.56 -17.00
C GLU A 874 11.89 -5.34 -17.00
N ASP A 875 11.08 -6.37 -16.73
CA ASP A 875 9.63 -6.20 -16.51
C ASP A 875 9.31 -5.39 -15.25
N PHE A 876 9.99 -5.64 -14.13
CA PHE A 876 9.87 -4.81 -12.91
C PHE A 876 10.29 -3.35 -13.13
N ALA A 877 11.18 -3.06 -14.08
CA ALA A 877 11.55 -1.70 -14.49
C ALA A 877 10.51 -1.00 -15.39
N GLY A 878 9.49 -1.73 -15.87
CA GLY A 878 8.46 -1.24 -16.79
C GLY A 878 8.58 -1.73 -18.23
N GLY A 879 9.49 -2.67 -18.50
CA GLY A 879 9.65 -3.35 -19.78
C GLY A 879 10.29 -2.50 -20.88
N LYS A 880 10.35 -3.08 -22.08
CA LYS A 880 11.03 -2.53 -23.28
C LYS A 880 10.29 -1.35 -23.95
N GLY A 881 9.12 -0.97 -23.44
CA GLY A 881 8.38 0.21 -23.90
C GLY A 881 8.98 1.55 -23.43
N LYS A 882 10.02 1.50 -22.59
CA LYS A 882 10.69 2.66 -22.00
C LYS A 882 11.72 3.30 -22.92
N THR A 883 11.28 3.78 -24.07
CA THR A 883 12.14 4.47 -25.05
C THR A 883 12.80 5.73 -24.48
N GLU A 884 12.24 6.35 -23.44
CA GLU A 884 12.85 7.51 -22.79
C GLU A 884 14.11 7.17 -21.93
N PHE A 885 14.39 5.89 -21.71
CA PHE A 885 15.62 5.46 -21.02
C PHE A 885 16.82 5.25 -21.95
N LEU A 886 16.60 5.19 -23.26
CA LEU A 886 17.68 5.15 -24.25
C LEU A 886 18.52 6.44 -24.15
N CYS A 887 19.84 6.28 -24.26
CA CYS A 887 20.82 7.36 -24.34
C CYS A 887 21.86 6.94 -25.38
N ARG A 888 21.94 7.67 -26.49
CA ARG A 888 22.87 7.39 -27.59
C ARG A 888 24.30 7.71 -27.19
N ALA A 889 24.55 8.84 -26.53
CA ALA A 889 25.91 9.22 -26.11
C ALA A 889 26.57 8.18 -25.17
N VAL A 890 25.78 7.43 -24.39
CA VAL A 890 26.29 6.32 -23.56
C VAL A 890 26.49 5.02 -24.38
N ARG A 891 25.63 4.75 -25.38
CA ARG A 891 25.76 3.60 -26.29
C ARG A 891 26.96 3.76 -27.24
N ASP A 892 27.08 4.94 -27.83
CA ASP A 892 28.10 5.32 -28.82
C ASP A 892 29.45 5.67 -28.17
N ALA A 893 29.62 5.35 -26.88
CA ALA A 893 30.79 5.61 -26.04
C ALA A 893 31.24 7.09 -25.91
N ALA A 894 30.42 8.04 -26.39
CA ALA A 894 30.69 9.48 -26.39
C ALA A 894 30.69 10.13 -25.00
N VAL A 895 30.33 9.40 -23.92
CA VAL A 895 30.52 9.81 -22.52
C VAL A 895 31.71 9.02 -21.93
N PRO A 896 32.95 9.57 -21.92
CA PRO A 896 34.13 8.82 -21.47
C PRO A 896 34.02 8.27 -20.04
N PRO A 897 33.43 8.97 -19.04
CA PRO A 897 33.18 8.42 -17.71
C PRO A 897 32.32 7.15 -17.67
N ALA A 898 31.35 7.02 -18.57
CA ALA A 898 30.47 5.86 -18.66
C ALA A 898 31.13 4.72 -19.48
N ALA A 899 31.81 5.06 -20.57
CA ALA A 899 32.44 4.10 -21.47
C ALA A 899 33.70 3.45 -20.87
N GLN A 900 34.55 4.22 -20.19
CA GLN A 900 35.76 3.69 -19.53
C GLN A 900 35.45 3.14 -18.13
N GLY A 901 34.34 3.59 -17.51
CA GLY A 901 33.87 3.12 -16.21
C GLY A 901 34.97 3.15 -15.15
N LEU A 902 35.16 2.03 -14.45
CA LEU A 902 36.13 1.87 -13.36
C LEU A 902 37.59 2.16 -13.73
N ARG A 903 37.94 2.24 -15.02
CA ARG A 903 39.29 2.64 -15.44
C ARG A 903 39.55 4.12 -15.20
N MET A 904 38.55 4.97 -15.43
CA MET A 904 38.67 6.43 -15.33
C MET A 904 37.99 6.98 -14.07
N VAL A 905 36.95 6.31 -13.60
CA VAL A 905 36.13 6.69 -12.45
C VAL A 905 36.08 5.50 -11.48
N PRO A 906 37.03 5.39 -10.52
CA PRO A 906 37.04 4.29 -9.55
C PRO A 906 35.83 4.37 -8.60
N LEU A 907 35.51 3.25 -7.93
CA LEU A 907 34.53 3.27 -6.85
C LEU A 907 35.16 3.92 -5.62
N MET A 908 34.84 5.20 -5.39
CA MET A 908 35.43 6.00 -4.31
C MET A 908 35.37 5.31 -2.95
N VAL A 909 34.27 4.64 -2.61
CA VAL A 909 34.23 3.71 -1.47
C VAL A 909 34.47 2.30 -2.01
N PRO A 910 35.56 1.61 -1.61
CA PRO A 910 35.89 0.29 -2.12
C PRO A 910 34.89 -0.78 -1.63
N GLN A 911 34.63 -1.78 -2.48
CA GLN A 911 33.81 -2.94 -2.12
C GLN A 911 34.60 -4.03 -1.38
N GLN A 912 35.93 -3.91 -1.30
CA GLN A 912 36.79 -4.82 -0.55
C GLN A 912 37.83 -3.98 0.18
N TRP A 913 37.82 -4.05 1.50
CA TRP A 913 38.77 -3.34 2.37
C TRP A 913 38.99 -4.15 3.64
N HIS A 914 40.20 -4.12 4.18
CA HIS A 914 40.54 -4.65 5.49
C HIS A 914 41.71 -3.87 6.07
N ARG A 915 41.94 -4.03 7.37
CA ARG A 915 43.11 -3.56 8.10
C ARG A 915 43.58 -4.63 9.07
N GLU A 916 44.79 -4.48 9.58
CA GLU A 916 45.22 -5.28 10.72
C GLU A 916 44.34 -5.02 11.96
N PRO A 917 43.97 -6.07 12.72
CA PRO A 917 43.43 -5.91 14.06
C PRO A 917 44.53 -5.41 15.01
N THR A 918 44.20 -4.44 15.85
CA THR A 918 45.08 -3.99 16.95
C THR A 918 45.25 -5.08 18.00
N GLU A 919 46.25 -4.98 18.90
CA GLU A 919 46.45 -5.97 19.98
C GLU A 919 45.18 -6.21 20.81
N ALA A 920 44.43 -5.14 21.12
CA ALA A 920 43.16 -5.23 21.85
C ALA A 920 42.04 -5.93 21.05
N GLU A 921 42.11 -5.94 19.72
CA GLU A 921 41.17 -6.64 18.83
C GLU A 921 41.62 -8.09 18.59
N ARG A 922 42.94 -8.35 18.50
CA ARG A 922 43.51 -9.72 18.48
C ARG A 922 43.26 -10.47 19.79
N ALA A 923 43.27 -9.75 20.92
CA ALA A 923 42.95 -10.27 22.25
C ALA A 923 41.43 -10.33 22.55
N ALA A 924 40.56 -9.96 21.60
CA ALA A 924 39.12 -10.07 21.79
C ALA A 924 38.66 -11.54 21.78
N GLY A 925 37.56 -11.87 22.45
CA GLY A 925 37.05 -13.24 22.48
C GLY A 925 36.58 -13.78 21.11
N TRP A 926 35.95 -12.93 20.29
CA TRP A 926 35.17 -13.32 19.11
C TRP A 926 35.31 -12.33 17.96
N LEU A 927 35.19 -12.84 16.72
CA LEU A 927 34.94 -12.07 15.51
C LEU A 927 33.50 -12.32 15.03
N HIS A 928 32.80 -11.25 14.64
CA HIS A 928 31.41 -11.28 14.16
C HIS A 928 31.28 -10.63 12.77
N ARG A 929 30.44 -11.21 11.90
CA ARG A 929 30.10 -10.69 10.56
C ARG A 929 28.62 -10.30 10.46
N TYR A 930 28.38 -9.09 9.96
CA TYR A 930 27.04 -8.57 9.68
C TYR A 930 26.94 -8.15 8.21
N ASP A 931 25.95 -8.65 7.47
CA ASP A 931 25.58 -8.20 6.12
C ASP A 931 24.55 -7.06 6.17
N LYS A 932 24.56 -6.16 5.19
CA LYS A 932 23.62 -5.05 5.10
C LYS A 932 22.43 -5.38 4.21
N THR A 933 21.40 -5.95 4.84
CA THR A 933 20.13 -6.41 4.26
C THR A 933 19.67 -5.61 3.03
N ALA A 934 19.95 -6.19 1.85
CA ALA A 934 19.57 -5.70 0.52
C ALA A 934 20.06 -4.28 0.17
N ALA A 935 21.29 -3.91 0.56
CA ALA A 935 21.85 -2.57 0.35
C ALA A 935 21.69 -2.02 -1.08
N TRP A 936 21.98 -2.84 -2.10
CA TRP A 936 21.84 -2.47 -3.51
C TRP A 936 20.41 -2.08 -3.91
N LEU A 937 19.40 -2.81 -3.43
CA LEU A 937 17.99 -2.50 -3.71
C LEU A 937 17.60 -1.16 -3.06
N GLY A 938 18.14 -0.85 -1.89
CA GLY A 938 17.97 0.43 -1.21
C GLY A 938 18.41 1.66 -2.03
N ALA A 939 19.29 1.50 -3.02
CA ALA A 939 19.70 2.57 -3.93
C ALA A 939 18.73 2.78 -5.11
N TYR A 940 17.94 1.78 -5.52
CA TYR A 940 17.05 1.88 -6.69
C TYR A 940 15.90 2.89 -6.48
N GLY A 941 15.50 3.10 -5.22
CA GLY A 941 14.46 4.05 -4.84
C GLY A 941 14.86 5.52 -4.97
N PRO A 942 15.94 5.98 -4.31
CA PRO A 942 16.29 7.41 -4.25
C PRO A 942 17.28 7.91 -5.32
N THR A 943 18.08 7.05 -5.97
CA THR A 943 19.17 7.50 -6.85
C THR A 943 18.67 8.32 -8.03
N LYS A 944 19.29 9.49 -8.26
CA LYS A 944 19.10 10.29 -9.48
C LYS A 944 19.75 9.58 -10.66
N LEU A 945 18.99 9.39 -11.73
CA LEU A 945 19.40 8.70 -12.95
C LEU A 945 19.02 9.57 -14.16
N GLY A 946 19.96 9.70 -15.11
CA GLY A 946 19.84 10.58 -16.27
C GLY A 946 18.90 10.03 -17.35
N ILE A 947 18.05 10.88 -17.91
CA ILE A 947 17.05 10.56 -18.93
C ILE A 947 17.40 11.31 -20.22
N GLY A 948 17.33 10.63 -21.37
CA GLY A 948 17.82 11.15 -22.63
C GLY A 948 19.35 11.31 -22.67
N GLU A 949 19.82 12.24 -23.50
CA GLU A 949 21.22 12.55 -23.71
C GLU A 949 21.79 13.49 -22.62
N PRO A 950 23.10 13.45 -22.33
CA PRO A 950 23.76 14.34 -21.38
C PRO A 950 24.21 15.67 -22.00
N THR A 951 24.32 16.69 -21.15
CA THR A 951 25.07 17.93 -21.37
C THR A 951 26.54 17.70 -21.02
N HIS A 952 27.47 18.18 -21.86
CA HIS A 952 28.89 18.35 -21.52
C HIS A 952 29.10 19.78 -21.00
N GLY A 953 29.59 19.91 -19.77
CA GLY A 953 29.88 21.21 -19.13
C GLY A 953 31.37 21.40 -18.93
N GLY A 954 31.90 22.56 -19.30
CA GLY A 954 33.31 22.92 -19.11
C GLY A 954 33.64 23.47 -17.72
N GLU A 955 34.81 24.11 -17.62
CA GLU A 955 35.27 24.74 -16.39
C GLU A 955 34.29 25.83 -15.91
N GLY A 956 34.05 25.88 -14.59
CA GLY A 956 33.08 26.79 -14.00
C GLY A 956 31.62 26.28 -14.00
N THR A 957 31.36 25.07 -14.49
CA THR A 957 30.05 24.41 -14.30
C THR A 957 29.78 24.20 -12.81
N VAL A 958 28.63 24.67 -12.29
CA VAL A 958 28.28 24.50 -10.87
C VAL A 958 27.81 23.07 -10.61
N PHE A 959 28.33 22.43 -9.55
CA PHE A 959 27.85 21.12 -9.10
C PHE A 959 26.42 21.20 -8.56
N ASP A 960 25.50 20.40 -9.10
CA ASP A 960 24.17 20.20 -8.54
C ASP A 960 23.89 18.71 -8.25
N LYS A 961 23.66 18.41 -6.97
CA LYS A 961 23.19 17.09 -6.47
C LYS A 961 21.78 16.72 -6.95
N GLY A 962 21.02 17.68 -7.48
CA GLY A 962 19.78 17.43 -8.20
C GLY A 962 19.97 16.60 -9.47
N LEU A 963 21.16 16.70 -10.10
CA LEU A 963 21.51 16.08 -11.37
C LEU A 963 22.33 14.79 -11.18
N ALA A 964 21.97 13.76 -11.95
CA ALA A 964 22.87 12.65 -12.23
C ALA A 964 23.98 13.16 -13.16
N GLY A 965 25.24 12.96 -12.78
CA GLY A 965 26.37 13.37 -13.60
C GLY A 965 27.70 12.85 -13.08
N TYR A 966 28.68 12.89 -13.97
CA TYR A 966 30.10 12.76 -13.66
C TYR A 966 30.74 14.13 -13.63
N TRP A 967 31.63 14.35 -12.68
CA TRP A 967 32.24 15.64 -12.40
C TRP A 967 33.74 15.44 -12.25
N ARG A 968 34.56 16.08 -13.09
CA ARG A 968 36.01 16.14 -12.92
C ARG A 968 36.30 17.28 -11.96
N LEU A 969 36.66 16.93 -10.73
CA LEU A 969 36.97 17.89 -9.68
C LEU A 969 38.45 18.23 -9.71
N ALA A 970 38.79 19.50 -9.49
CA ALA A 970 40.17 19.97 -9.49
C ALA A 970 40.99 19.44 -8.30
N ASP A 971 40.32 19.06 -7.23
CA ASP A 971 40.88 18.65 -5.95
C ASP A 971 39.89 17.73 -5.21
N VAL A 972 40.40 16.97 -4.23
CA VAL A 972 39.61 16.19 -3.28
C VAL A 972 40.11 16.46 -1.85
N PRO A 973 39.22 16.53 -0.84
CA PRO A 973 39.55 17.04 0.49
C PRO A 973 40.30 16.06 1.41
N GLY A 974 40.36 14.77 1.06
CA GLY A 974 41.04 13.75 1.86
C GLY A 974 40.64 12.32 1.50
N THR A 975 41.36 11.36 2.07
CA THR A 975 41.28 9.92 1.76
C THR A 975 40.32 9.12 2.64
N GLY A 976 39.37 9.77 3.32
CA GLY A 976 38.41 9.15 4.24
C GLY A 976 38.64 9.53 5.70
N LEU A 977 38.16 8.68 6.62
CA LEU A 977 38.27 8.86 8.07
C LEU A 977 39.09 7.71 8.69
N PRO A 978 39.88 7.98 9.75
CA PRO A 978 40.66 6.95 10.42
C PRO A 978 39.81 5.74 10.83
N GLY A 979 40.33 4.53 10.61
CA GLY A 979 39.66 3.26 10.96
C GLY A 979 38.48 2.87 10.07
N LEU A 980 38.18 3.63 9.00
CA LEU A 980 37.17 3.30 7.99
C LEU A 980 37.82 3.02 6.61
N PRO A 981 37.07 2.47 5.63
CA PRO A 981 37.60 2.23 4.29
C PRO A 981 38.12 3.50 3.60
N GLU A 982 39.39 3.50 3.21
CA GLU A 982 40.01 4.63 2.52
C GLU A 982 39.36 4.91 1.16
N PHE A 983 39.26 6.19 0.82
CA PHE A 983 38.66 6.64 -0.43
C PHE A 983 39.62 6.47 -1.61
N GLN A 984 39.18 5.73 -2.62
CA GLN A 984 39.95 5.46 -3.84
C GLN A 984 39.72 6.53 -4.90
N PHE A 985 40.77 7.28 -5.22
CA PHE A 985 40.79 8.26 -6.29
C PHE A 985 41.74 7.84 -7.41
N ARG A 986 41.49 8.36 -8.62
CA ARG A 986 42.42 8.30 -9.74
C ARG A 986 42.57 9.70 -10.30
N GLU A 987 43.78 10.22 -10.31
CA GLU A 987 44.08 11.46 -11.00
C GLU A 987 44.19 11.22 -12.50
N MET A 988 43.73 12.19 -13.27
CA MET A 988 43.77 12.17 -14.72
C MET A 988 45.04 12.86 -15.26
N PRO A 989 45.59 12.43 -16.43
CA PRO A 989 46.70 13.13 -17.08
C PRO A 989 46.41 14.63 -17.36
N GLU A 990 45.14 14.95 -17.64
CA GLU A 990 44.62 16.31 -17.80
C GLU A 990 44.27 17.03 -16.47
N GLY A 991 44.68 16.46 -15.33
CA GLY A 991 44.48 16.98 -13.99
C GLY A 991 43.11 16.66 -13.37
N GLY A 992 43.09 16.50 -12.04
CA GLY A 992 41.87 16.32 -11.26
C GLY A 992 41.28 14.90 -11.34
N TYR A 993 40.10 14.75 -10.73
CA TYR A 993 39.51 13.45 -10.35
C TYR A 993 38.06 13.36 -10.82
N TRP A 994 37.74 12.39 -11.69
CA TRP A 994 36.35 12.12 -12.07
C TRP A 994 35.60 11.39 -10.95
N LEU A 995 34.45 11.92 -10.54
CA LEU A 995 33.55 11.32 -9.55
C LEU A 995 32.07 11.37 -10.00
N PRO A 996 31.24 10.36 -9.70
CA PRO A 996 29.78 10.42 -9.90
C PRO A 996 29.11 11.24 -8.78
N THR A 997 27.95 11.87 -9.05
CA THR A 997 27.22 12.71 -8.08
C THR A 997 27.14 12.13 -6.64
N PRO A 998 26.78 10.84 -6.42
CA PRO A 998 26.66 10.30 -5.05
C PRO A 998 27.98 10.21 -4.27
N SER A 999 29.12 10.17 -4.97
CA SER A 999 30.46 10.23 -4.36
C SER A 999 30.83 11.66 -3.97
N VAL A 1000 30.50 12.65 -4.82
CA VAL A 1000 30.67 14.07 -4.48
C VAL A 1000 29.81 14.46 -3.28
N GLU A 1001 28.55 14.00 -3.23
CA GLU A 1001 27.68 14.15 -2.06
C GLU A 1001 28.29 13.53 -0.79
N LEU A 1002 28.96 12.37 -0.88
CA LEU A 1002 29.63 11.77 0.28
C LEU A 1002 30.84 12.59 0.74
N LEU A 1003 31.63 13.16 -0.17
CA LEU A 1003 32.74 14.04 0.21
C LEU A 1003 32.23 15.28 0.95
N MET A 1004 31.12 15.89 0.52
CA MET A 1004 30.49 17.01 1.22
C MET A 1004 29.90 16.62 2.59
N ASP A 1005 29.37 15.40 2.75
CA ASP A 1005 28.88 14.90 4.04
C ASP A 1005 30.01 14.67 5.07
N VAL A 1006 31.19 14.27 4.59
CA VAL A 1006 32.37 13.94 5.41
C VAL A 1006 33.23 15.17 5.69
N TYR A 1007 33.48 16.00 4.68
CA TYR A 1007 34.30 17.21 4.73
C TYR A 1007 33.45 18.45 4.48
N ARG A 1008 32.68 18.85 5.51
CA ARG A 1008 31.61 19.85 5.40
C ARG A 1008 32.05 21.24 4.94
N ASP A 1009 33.31 21.58 5.16
CA ASP A 1009 33.90 22.88 4.80
C ASP A 1009 34.48 22.90 3.37
N TRP A 1010 34.53 21.75 2.69
CA TRP A 1010 34.98 21.64 1.30
C TRP A 1010 33.81 21.82 0.31
N THR A 1011 34.09 22.52 -0.79
CA THR A 1011 33.13 22.78 -1.87
C THR A 1011 33.73 22.28 -3.20
N PRO A 1012 33.01 21.45 -3.99
CA PRO A 1012 33.56 20.85 -5.21
C PRO A 1012 33.81 21.90 -6.30
N ARG A 1013 35.09 22.08 -6.66
CA ARG A 1013 35.51 22.87 -7.84
C ARG A 1013 35.54 21.99 -9.08
N VAL A 1014 34.55 22.17 -9.96
CA VAL A 1014 34.38 21.40 -11.20
C VAL A 1014 35.21 22.01 -12.34
N LEU A 1015 36.12 21.20 -12.90
CA LEU A 1015 36.85 21.51 -14.14
C LEU A 1015 36.05 21.09 -15.39
N GLU A 1016 35.24 20.04 -15.27
CA GLU A 1016 34.50 19.44 -16.39
C GLU A 1016 33.36 18.57 -15.86
N SER A 1017 32.30 18.38 -16.64
CA SER A 1017 31.19 17.50 -16.26
C SER A 1017 30.47 16.86 -17.45
N TRP A 1018 29.88 15.69 -17.21
CA TRP A 1018 28.91 15.03 -18.07
C TRP A 1018 27.65 14.77 -17.25
N HIS A 1019 26.61 15.59 -17.40
CA HIS A 1019 25.44 15.60 -16.53
C HIS A 1019 24.13 15.58 -17.32
N TRP A 1020 23.03 15.13 -16.71
CA TRP A 1020 21.73 15.03 -17.37
C TRP A 1020 20.72 16.03 -16.79
N GLU A 1021 20.34 17.04 -17.58
CA GLU A 1021 19.29 18.03 -17.23
C GLU A 1021 18.01 17.34 -16.70
N THR A 1022 17.56 16.29 -17.38
CA THR A 1022 16.41 15.48 -16.95
C THR A 1022 16.88 14.35 -16.04
N SER A 1023 17.09 14.66 -14.76
CA SER A 1023 17.50 13.69 -13.73
C SER A 1023 16.37 13.29 -12.78
N ARG A 1024 15.98 12.01 -12.78
CA ARG A 1024 14.87 11.48 -11.95
C ARG A 1024 15.21 10.17 -11.28
N ALA A 1025 14.44 9.80 -10.25
CA ALA A 1025 14.49 8.50 -9.61
C ALA A 1025 13.85 7.41 -10.50
N ALA A 1026 14.49 7.10 -11.62
CA ALA A 1026 13.92 6.31 -12.72
C ALA A 1026 13.45 4.91 -12.29
N LEU A 1027 14.21 4.25 -11.42
CA LEU A 1027 13.92 2.91 -10.90
C LEU A 1027 13.07 2.92 -9.62
N SER A 1028 12.51 4.06 -9.20
CA SER A 1028 11.65 4.15 -8.01
C SER A 1028 10.36 3.32 -8.10
N GLY A 1029 9.86 3.06 -9.32
CA GLY A 1029 8.76 2.11 -9.55
C GLY A 1029 9.18 0.66 -9.30
N MET A 1030 10.31 0.25 -9.87
CA MET A 1030 10.93 -1.07 -9.62
C MET A 1030 11.20 -1.28 -8.14
N TYR A 1031 11.81 -0.30 -7.46
CA TYR A 1031 12.08 -0.35 -6.03
C TYR A 1031 10.81 -0.61 -5.20
N LYS A 1032 9.71 0.09 -5.48
CA LYS A 1032 8.44 -0.12 -4.78
C LYS A 1032 7.92 -1.54 -4.97
N LEU A 1033 7.84 -2.03 -6.22
CA LEU A 1033 7.33 -3.37 -6.52
C LEU A 1033 8.20 -4.47 -5.88
N MET A 1034 9.54 -4.36 -5.98
CA MET A 1034 10.48 -5.30 -5.35
C MET A 1034 10.45 -5.21 -3.81
N SER A 1035 10.27 -4.03 -3.23
CA SER A 1035 10.15 -3.90 -1.76
C SER A 1035 8.85 -4.53 -1.25
N THR A 1036 7.72 -4.31 -1.93
CA THR A 1036 6.44 -4.95 -1.59
C THR A 1036 6.49 -6.47 -1.79
N SER A 1037 7.12 -6.95 -2.86
CA SER A 1037 7.33 -8.38 -3.10
C SER A 1037 8.21 -9.01 -2.01
N ARG A 1038 9.36 -8.42 -1.68
CA ARG A 1038 10.20 -8.88 -0.56
C ARG A 1038 9.41 -9.01 0.74
N ASN A 1039 8.65 -7.98 1.12
CA ASN A 1039 7.92 -7.98 2.38
C ASN A 1039 6.86 -9.10 2.44
N ARG A 1040 6.15 -9.37 1.34
CA ARG A 1040 5.20 -10.49 1.26
C ARG A 1040 5.87 -11.86 1.25
N ILE A 1041 7.07 -11.99 0.66
CA ILE A 1041 7.85 -13.24 0.73
C ILE A 1041 8.37 -13.48 2.16
N VAL A 1042 8.71 -12.42 2.90
CA VAL A 1042 9.08 -12.51 4.31
C VAL A 1042 7.88 -12.91 5.17
N ALA A 1043 6.72 -12.27 5.00
CA ALA A 1043 5.48 -12.68 5.66
C ALA A 1043 5.12 -14.15 5.37
N ALA A 1044 5.16 -14.58 4.09
CA ALA A 1044 4.93 -15.98 3.73
C ALA A 1044 5.94 -16.98 4.34
N MET A 1045 7.15 -16.53 4.67
CA MET A 1045 8.18 -17.31 5.37
C MET A 1045 7.91 -17.37 6.89
N GLU A 1046 7.33 -16.31 7.46
CA GLU A 1046 6.87 -16.22 8.86
C GLU A 1046 5.57 -17.03 9.06
N ASP A 1047 4.69 -17.06 8.05
CA ASP A 1047 3.53 -17.97 7.92
C ASP A 1047 3.93 -19.45 7.70
N GLY A 1048 5.23 -19.75 7.61
CA GLY A 1048 5.76 -21.12 7.48
C GLY A 1048 5.65 -21.77 6.09
N ARG A 1049 5.38 -21.02 5.01
CA ARG A 1049 5.26 -21.62 3.66
C ARG A 1049 6.62 -22.12 3.15
N PRO A 1050 6.76 -23.41 2.78
CA PRO A 1050 8.06 -24.02 2.48
C PRO A 1050 8.74 -23.41 1.25
N GLY A 1051 7.97 -22.99 0.25
CA GLY A 1051 8.47 -22.38 -0.97
C GLY A 1051 8.95 -20.94 -0.81
N ALA A 1052 8.64 -20.25 0.29
CA ALA A 1052 9.02 -18.85 0.51
C ALA A 1052 10.55 -18.65 0.54
N LYS A 1053 11.29 -19.64 1.07
CA LYS A 1053 12.76 -19.75 1.01
C LYS A 1053 13.30 -19.57 -0.41
N TRP A 1054 12.68 -20.26 -1.37
CA TRP A 1054 13.12 -20.30 -2.77
C TRP A 1054 12.69 -19.05 -3.54
N ALA A 1055 11.45 -18.59 -3.32
CA ALA A 1055 10.98 -17.29 -3.82
C ALA A 1055 11.89 -16.12 -3.38
N LYS A 1056 12.37 -16.13 -2.12
CA LYS A 1056 13.27 -15.12 -1.54
C LYS A 1056 14.62 -15.07 -2.26
N GLN A 1057 15.20 -16.23 -2.60
CA GLN A 1057 16.46 -16.31 -3.35
C GLN A 1057 16.30 -15.76 -4.77
N VAL A 1058 15.25 -16.16 -5.49
CA VAL A 1058 14.99 -15.69 -6.86
C VAL A 1058 14.72 -14.18 -6.88
N HIS A 1059 13.90 -13.69 -5.95
CA HIS A 1059 13.67 -12.25 -5.77
C HIS A 1059 14.97 -11.47 -5.49
N GLY A 1060 15.84 -12.00 -4.61
CA GLY A 1060 17.17 -11.44 -4.36
C GLY A 1060 18.02 -11.34 -5.64
N ARG A 1061 18.00 -12.38 -6.46
CA ARG A 1061 18.80 -12.45 -7.69
C ARG A 1061 18.27 -11.56 -8.81
N ILE A 1062 16.96 -11.29 -8.88
CA ILE A 1062 16.36 -10.45 -9.94
C ILE A 1062 17.00 -9.05 -9.98
N TYR A 1063 17.08 -8.32 -8.86
CA TYR A 1063 17.69 -6.98 -8.87
C TYR A 1063 19.21 -7.01 -9.04
N GLN A 1064 19.91 -7.99 -8.45
CA GLN A 1064 21.34 -8.19 -8.66
C GLN A 1064 21.68 -8.41 -10.14
N SER A 1065 20.92 -9.28 -10.80
CA SER A 1065 21.10 -9.61 -12.21
C SER A 1065 20.78 -8.40 -13.09
N PHE A 1066 19.68 -7.69 -12.82
CA PHE A 1066 19.35 -6.45 -13.51
C PHE A 1066 20.44 -5.37 -13.38
N ARG A 1067 21.12 -5.25 -12.23
CA ARG A 1067 22.31 -4.38 -12.10
C ARG A 1067 23.40 -4.76 -13.11
N GLY A 1068 23.69 -6.05 -13.25
CA GLY A 1068 24.64 -6.56 -14.24
C GLY A 1068 24.18 -6.40 -15.69
N TYR A 1069 22.87 -6.37 -15.93
CA TYR A 1069 22.28 -6.03 -17.24
C TYR A 1069 22.45 -4.55 -17.60
N LEU A 1070 22.41 -3.64 -16.61
CA LEU A 1070 22.76 -2.24 -16.83
C LEU A 1070 24.27 -2.07 -17.16
N SER A 1071 25.16 -2.82 -16.47
CA SER A 1071 26.63 -2.69 -16.52
C SER A 1071 27.36 -3.65 -17.47
N ARG A 1072 26.70 -4.20 -18.48
CA ARG A 1072 27.34 -5.04 -19.51
C ARG A 1072 28.28 -4.21 -20.41
N LYS A 1073 29.23 -4.87 -21.05
CA LYS A 1073 30.26 -4.19 -21.90
C LYS A 1073 29.68 -3.59 -23.18
N GLU A 1074 28.73 -4.29 -23.79
CA GLU A 1074 28.18 -3.99 -25.11
C GLU A 1074 26.64 -4.05 -25.04
N HIS A 1075 25.97 -3.21 -25.84
CA HIS A 1075 24.54 -3.34 -26.08
C HIS A 1075 24.25 -4.55 -26.98
N LYS A 1076 22.99 -4.97 -27.04
CA LYS A 1076 22.57 -6.02 -27.96
C LYS A 1076 22.56 -5.51 -29.40
N THR A 1077 23.05 -6.35 -30.31
CA THR A 1077 22.70 -6.27 -31.72
C THR A 1077 21.36 -6.97 -31.97
N ASP A 1078 20.70 -6.60 -33.06
CA ASP A 1078 19.47 -7.22 -33.54
C ASP A 1078 19.80 -8.48 -34.37
N HIS A 1079 19.20 -9.62 -34.02
CA HIS A 1079 19.54 -10.91 -34.63
C HIS A 1079 19.17 -11.06 -36.11
N ALA A 1080 18.25 -10.23 -36.64
CA ALA A 1080 17.81 -10.33 -38.03
C ALA A 1080 18.59 -9.38 -38.96
N THR A 1081 19.08 -8.25 -38.42
CA THR A 1081 19.75 -7.19 -39.19
C THR A 1081 21.24 -7.04 -38.88
N GLY A 1082 21.74 -7.65 -37.79
CA GLY A 1082 23.09 -7.47 -37.28
C GLY A 1082 23.39 -6.09 -36.66
N GLY A 1083 22.48 -5.13 -36.86
CA GLY A 1083 22.61 -3.75 -36.40
C GLY A 1083 22.12 -3.50 -34.99
N ASP A 1084 21.82 -2.24 -34.70
CA ASP A 1084 21.56 -1.74 -33.35
C ASP A 1084 20.20 -2.20 -32.77
N PHE A 1085 20.18 -2.96 -31.65
CA PHE A 1085 18.90 -3.32 -31.01
C PHE A 1085 18.32 -2.09 -30.28
N THR A 1086 17.47 -1.34 -30.96
CA THR A 1086 16.85 -0.11 -30.46
C THR A 1086 15.95 -0.31 -29.23
N LYS A 1087 15.43 -1.53 -29.03
CA LYS A 1087 14.64 -1.93 -27.86
C LYS A 1087 15.50 -2.19 -26.61
N ASP A 1088 16.82 -2.11 -26.71
CA ASP A 1088 17.77 -2.34 -25.62
C ASP A 1088 17.99 -1.08 -24.75
N VAL A 1089 16.88 -0.51 -24.27
CA VAL A 1089 16.83 0.80 -23.59
C VAL A 1089 17.51 0.82 -22.22
N TYR A 1090 17.80 -0.35 -21.66
CA TYR A 1090 18.50 -0.55 -20.39
C TYR A 1090 19.99 -0.91 -20.58
N PHE A 1091 20.60 -0.59 -21.72
CA PHE A 1091 22.07 -0.48 -21.78
C PHE A 1091 22.46 0.88 -21.18
N ARG A 1092 22.74 0.90 -19.87
CA ARG A 1092 23.04 2.10 -19.08
C ARG A 1092 24.13 1.82 -18.04
N PRO A 1093 25.41 1.65 -18.46
CA PRO A 1093 26.53 1.48 -17.53
C PRO A 1093 26.69 2.68 -16.59
N ASP A 1094 26.29 3.88 -17.03
CA ASP A 1094 26.20 5.08 -16.21
C ASP A 1094 25.23 4.92 -15.04
N TRP A 1095 24.01 4.40 -15.28
CA TRP A 1095 23.05 4.12 -14.21
C TRP A 1095 23.58 3.08 -13.23
N ALA A 1096 24.21 2.01 -13.74
CA ALA A 1096 24.79 0.99 -12.88
C ALA A 1096 25.84 1.58 -11.94
N HIS A 1097 26.69 2.47 -12.44
CA HIS A 1097 27.69 3.16 -11.65
C HIS A 1097 27.04 4.08 -10.60
N MET A 1098 26.07 4.94 -10.99
CA MET A 1098 25.37 5.82 -10.03
C MET A 1098 24.71 5.02 -8.90
N LEU A 1099 24.06 3.90 -9.21
CA LEU A 1099 23.45 3.00 -8.24
C LEU A 1099 24.51 2.37 -7.31
N ILE A 1100 25.66 1.98 -7.84
CA ILE A 1100 26.74 1.39 -7.05
C ILE A 1100 27.37 2.41 -6.11
N ALA A 1101 27.73 3.60 -6.62
CA ALA A 1101 28.33 4.67 -5.83
C ALA A 1101 27.40 5.13 -4.69
N HIS A 1102 26.08 5.22 -4.94
CA HIS A 1102 25.13 5.55 -3.89
C HIS A 1102 24.97 4.43 -2.85
N ALA A 1103 24.99 3.16 -3.27
CA ALA A 1103 24.94 2.03 -2.34
C ALA A 1103 26.19 1.98 -1.43
N THR A 1104 27.40 2.10 -1.99
CA THR A 1104 28.63 2.10 -1.19
C THR A 1104 28.78 3.37 -0.34
N ALA A 1105 28.32 4.53 -0.82
CA ALA A 1105 28.23 5.74 0.03
C ALA A 1105 27.27 5.55 1.21
N ASN A 1106 26.14 4.88 1.01
CA ASN A 1106 25.21 4.56 2.09
C ASN A 1106 25.70 3.43 3.01
N LEU A 1107 26.65 2.59 2.57
CA LEU A 1107 27.42 1.71 3.45
C LEU A 1107 28.36 2.56 4.34
N TYR A 1108 29.19 3.40 3.73
CA TYR A 1108 30.16 4.25 4.43
C TYR A 1108 29.51 5.19 5.45
N ARG A 1109 28.38 5.84 5.12
CA ARG A 1109 27.57 6.64 6.08
C ARG A 1109 27.14 5.83 7.31
N GLY A 1110 26.91 4.52 7.15
CA GLY A 1110 26.61 3.61 8.25
C GLY A 1110 27.85 3.30 9.10
N LEU A 1111 28.98 2.97 8.48
CA LEU A 1111 30.24 2.72 9.18
C LEU A 1111 30.71 3.96 9.95
N LYS A 1112 30.59 5.15 9.34
CA LYS A 1112 30.82 6.45 9.97
C LYS A 1112 29.96 6.66 11.22
N LYS A 1113 28.66 6.33 11.16
CA LYS A 1113 27.77 6.37 12.33
C LYS A 1113 28.28 5.45 13.46
N PHE A 1114 28.70 4.23 13.15
CA PHE A 1114 29.18 3.27 14.15
C PHE A 1114 30.50 3.71 14.79
N ALA A 1115 31.42 4.27 14.00
CA ALA A 1115 32.67 4.85 14.52
C ALA A 1115 32.40 6.09 15.41
N GLU A 1116 31.57 7.03 14.96
CA GLU A 1116 31.30 8.29 15.67
C GLU A 1116 30.39 8.14 16.90
N GLN A 1117 29.46 7.19 16.91
CA GLN A 1117 28.45 7.03 17.98
C GLN A 1117 28.76 5.87 18.93
N ASP A 1118 29.29 4.76 18.41
CA ASP A 1118 29.52 3.54 19.19
C ASP A 1118 31.03 3.29 19.48
N GLY A 1119 31.93 4.09 18.89
CA GLY A 1119 33.39 3.87 18.91
C GLY A 1119 33.86 2.62 18.15
N ARG A 1120 32.94 1.92 17.47
CA ARG A 1120 33.20 0.61 16.84
C ARG A 1120 33.64 0.79 15.39
N HIS A 1121 34.87 0.39 15.11
CA HIS A 1121 35.47 0.42 13.78
C HIS A 1121 35.47 -0.99 13.17
N PRO A 1122 35.17 -1.15 11.87
CA PRO A 1122 35.27 -2.46 11.22
C PRO A 1122 36.73 -2.93 11.12
N LEU A 1123 36.92 -4.25 11.09
CA LEU A 1123 38.18 -4.89 10.71
C LEU A 1123 38.25 -5.15 9.20
N SER A 1124 37.10 -5.44 8.58
CA SER A 1124 36.98 -5.58 7.13
C SER A 1124 35.59 -5.23 6.63
N VAL A 1125 35.52 -4.96 5.32
CA VAL A 1125 34.30 -4.70 4.54
C VAL A 1125 34.38 -5.52 3.25
N TYR A 1126 33.32 -6.27 2.96
CA TYR A 1126 33.21 -7.09 1.76
C TYR A 1126 31.80 -6.96 1.15
N VAL A 1127 31.72 -6.24 0.04
CA VAL A 1127 30.52 -5.91 -0.75
C VAL A 1127 29.48 -5.11 0.06
N ASP A 1128 28.54 -5.76 0.76
CA ASP A 1128 27.59 -5.12 1.69
C ASP A 1128 27.91 -5.44 3.17
N ALA A 1129 28.76 -6.43 3.45
CA ALA A 1129 29.05 -6.94 4.79
C ALA A 1129 30.26 -6.29 5.48
N ALA A 1130 30.26 -6.28 6.82
CA ALA A 1130 31.35 -5.76 7.65
C ALA A 1130 31.64 -6.68 8.85
N THR A 1131 32.91 -6.74 9.29
CA THR A 1131 33.33 -7.56 10.44
C THR A 1131 33.84 -6.72 11.62
N TYR A 1132 33.56 -7.18 12.85
CA TYR A 1132 33.95 -6.51 14.10
C TYR A 1132 34.43 -7.52 15.15
N ALA A 1133 35.43 -7.13 15.94
CA ALA A 1133 35.88 -7.89 17.11
C ALA A 1133 35.03 -7.55 18.36
N SER A 1134 34.80 -8.52 19.24
CA SER A 1134 34.12 -8.33 20.52
C SER A 1134 34.51 -9.39 21.54
N ASN A 1135 34.36 -9.09 22.84
CA ASN A 1135 34.46 -10.11 23.90
C ASN A 1135 33.17 -10.92 24.06
N GLU A 1136 32.04 -10.36 23.62
CA GLU A 1136 30.74 -11.02 23.66
C GLU A 1136 30.65 -12.09 22.57
N GLY A 1137 30.25 -13.31 22.95
CA GLY A 1137 29.95 -14.41 22.03
C GLY A 1137 28.54 -14.37 21.46
N ASP A 1138 27.64 -13.57 22.02
CA ASP A 1138 26.33 -13.30 21.44
C ASP A 1138 26.46 -12.22 20.34
N PRO A 1139 26.08 -12.50 19.07
CA PRO A 1139 26.18 -11.54 17.97
C PRO A 1139 25.20 -10.36 18.13
N MET A 1140 24.14 -10.48 18.94
CA MET A 1140 23.24 -9.37 19.27
C MET A 1140 23.82 -8.41 20.32
N ALA A 1141 24.64 -8.91 21.24
CA ALA A 1141 25.41 -8.09 22.19
C ALA A 1141 26.71 -7.53 21.58
N ALA A 1142 27.35 -8.25 20.65
CA ALA A 1142 28.64 -7.88 20.07
C ALA A 1142 28.60 -6.73 19.05
N LYS A 1143 27.44 -6.48 18.43
CA LYS A 1143 27.25 -5.48 17.37
C LYS A 1143 27.53 -4.04 17.86
N PRO A 1144 27.81 -3.07 16.96
CA PRO A 1144 27.71 -1.65 17.30
C PRO A 1144 26.30 -1.31 17.84
N ALA A 1145 26.23 -0.53 18.93
CA ALA A 1145 24.95 -0.30 19.62
C ALA A 1145 23.91 0.35 18.69
N SER A 1146 24.34 1.30 17.86
CA SER A 1146 23.51 1.99 16.88
C SER A 1146 23.28 1.23 15.56
N MET A 1147 23.76 -0.01 15.42
CA MET A 1147 23.42 -0.94 14.33
C MET A 1147 22.06 -1.60 14.58
N GLU A 1148 21.13 -1.47 13.64
CA GLU A 1148 19.82 -2.13 13.68
C GLU A 1148 19.88 -3.50 12.98
N ILE A 1149 19.61 -4.58 13.70
CA ILE A 1149 19.50 -5.94 13.15
C ILE A 1149 18.06 -6.21 12.70
N GLY A 1150 17.88 -6.80 11.52
CA GLY A 1150 16.56 -7.17 11.01
C GLY A 1150 16.49 -7.48 9.51
N THR A 1151 15.32 -7.94 9.07
CA THR A 1151 15.04 -8.42 7.71
C THR A 1151 14.64 -7.31 6.71
N GLY A 1152 14.40 -6.09 7.22
CA GLY A 1152 14.00 -4.90 6.47
C GLY A 1152 15.16 -4.22 5.75
N GLY A 1153 14.84 -3.41 4.74
CA GLY A 1153 15.85 -2.66 3.98
C GLY A 1153 16.55 -1.61 4.86
N ARG A 1154 17.90 -1.53 4.73
CA ARG A 1154 18.83 -0.70 5.54
C ARG A 1154 19.21 -1.26 6.92
N GLN A 1155 18.52 -2.28 7.42
CA GLN A 1155 18.96 -3.04 8.59
C GLN A 1155 20.10 -3.99 8.21
N TRP A 1156 20.64 -4.71 9.18
CA TRP A 1156 21.71 -5.70 9.01
C TRP A 1156 21.26 -7.09 9.45
N SER A 1157 21.88 -8.13 8.90
CA SER A 1157 21.69 -9.53 9.30
C SER A 1157 23.01 -10.15 9.77
N ILE A 1158 22.94 -11.00 10.78
CA ILE A 1158 24.09 -11.78 11.27
C ILE A 1158 24.40 -12.87 10.24
N GLU A 1159 25.66 -12.98 9.82
CA GLU A 1159 26.12 -13.93 8.77
C GLU A 1159 27.28 -14.83 9.21
N GLY A 1160 27.59 -14.88 10.50
CA GLY A 1160 28.58 -15.81 11.06
C GLY A 1160 29.49 -15.19 12.12
N GLN A 1161 30.09 -16.05 12.92
CA GLN A 1161 31.01 -15.69 13.99
C GLN A 1161 32.01 -16.82 14.27
N ALA A 1162 33.14 -16.49 14.88
CA ALA A 1162 34.12 -17.46 15.35
C ALA A 1162 34.88 -16.93 16.58
N PRO A 1163 35.42 -17.79 17.45
CA PRO A 1163 36.38 -17.37 18.47
C PRO A 1163 37.62 -16.76 17.80
N MET A 1164 38.08 -15.60 18.25
CA MET A 1164 39.21 -14.90 17.61
C MET A 1164 40.48 -15.75 17.62
N ALA A 1165 40.72 -16.49 18.71
CA ALA A 1165 41.87 -17.37 18.88
C ALA A 1165 41.97 -18.46 17.79
N GLU A 1166 40.84 -18.97 17.30
CA GLU A 1166 40.81 -19.95 16.19
C GLU A 1166 41.01 -19.31 14.81
N LEU A 1167 41.00 -17.97 14.73
CA LEU A 1167 41.26 -17.21 13.49
C LEU A 1167 42.65 -16.58 13.41
N LEU A 1168 43.43 -16.52 14.50
CA LEU A 1168 44.73 -15.82 14.50
C LEU A 1168 45.70 -16.38 13.44
N GLU A 1169 45.83 -17.71 13.34
CA GLU A 1169 46.66 -18.35 12.31
C GLU A 1169 46.17 -18.08 10.88
N LEU A 1170 44.86 -17.85 10.68
CA LEU A 1170 44.26 -17.51 9.39
C LEU A 1170 44.33 -16.00 9.06
N LEU A 1171 44.52 -15.16 10.08
CA LEU A 1171 44.79 -13.73 9.94
C LEU A 1171 46.27 -13.46 9.64
N ASP A 1172 47.16 -14.25 10.22
CA ASP A 1172 48.62 -14.13 10.04
C ASP A 1172 49.17 -14.86 8.79
N ASP A 1173 48.33 -15.62 8.06
CA ASP A 1173 48.68 -16.24 6.78
C ASP A 1173 48.87 -15.18 5.66
N PRO A 1174 50.09 -14.99 5.10
CA PRO A 1174 50.33 -14.04 4.01
C PRO A 1174 49.56 -14.33 2.71
N GLY A 1175 48.96 -15.52 2.58
CA GLY A 1175 48.05 -15.88 1.51
C GLY A 1175 46.64 -15.26 1.61
N HIS A 1176 46.21 -14.83 2.81
CA HIS A 1176 44.81 -14.44 3.09
C HIS A 1176 44.48 -12.98 2.71
N LYS A 1177 44.41 -12.72 1.40
CA LYS A 1177 44.19 -11.40 0.76
C LYS A 1177 42.87 -10.65 1.09
N THR A 1178 42.06 -11.15 2.02
CA THR A 1178 40.77 -10.54 2.44
C THR A 1178 40.64 -10.38 3.96
N GLY A 1179 41.73 -10.59 4.72
CA GLY A 1179 41.81 -10.34 6.15
C GLY A 1179 40.70 -11.03 6.95
N ALA A 1180 40.15 -10.32 7.94
CA ALA A 1180 39.13 -10.84 8.85
C ALA A 1180 37.85 -11.39 8.18
N HIS A 1181 37.48 -10.92 6.98
CA HIS A 1181 36.39 -11.57 6.23
C HIS A 1181 36.82 -12.95 5.74
N GLY A 1182 38.00 -13.03 5.09
CA GLY A 1182 38.53 -14.28 4.54
C GLY A 1182 38.80 -15.36 5.58
N ALA A 1183 39.42 -14.98 6.70
CA ALA A 1183 39.71 -15.91 7.81
C ALA A 1183 38.43 -16.58 8.34
N LEU A 1184 37.39 -15.78 8.66
CA LEU A 1184 36.09 -16.29 9.07
C LEU A 1184 35.41 -17.12 7.98
N ASP A 1185 35.45 -16.65 6.73
CA ASP A 1185 34.77 -17.30 5.62
C ASP A 1185 35.43 -18.65 5.25
N ARG A 1186 36.74 -18.81 5.50
CA ARG A 1186 37.46 -20.09 5.44
C ARG A 1186 37.09 -20.99 6.61
N TYR A 1187 37.19 -20.51 7.84
CA TYR A 1187 36.86 -21.24 9.08
C TYR A 1187 35.45 -21.87 9.04
N LEU A 1188 34.45 -21.11 8.61
CA LEU A 1188 33.08 -21.60 8.44
C LEU A 1188 33.00 -22.69 7.35
N SER A 1189 33.73 -22.52 6.23
CA SER A 1189 33.78 -23.52 5.15
C SER A 1189 34.43 -24.84 5.57
N GLU A 1190 35.48 -24.78 6.39
CA GLU A 1190 36.16 -25.96 6.94
C GLU A 1190 35.28 -26.72 7.96
N ARG A 1191 34.25 -26.06 8.51
CA ARG A 1191 33.20 -26.66 9.36
C ARG A 1191 31.92 -27.06 8.60
N GLY A 1192 31.77 -26.62 7.34
CA GLY A 1192 30.64 -26.94 6.47
C GLY A 1192 29.45 -25.98 6.56
N GLU A 1193 29.66 -24.75 7.05
CA GLU A 1193 28.65 -23.71 7.34
C GLU A 1193 28.46 -22.69 6.18
#